data_AF-A0A839JLA3-F1
#
_entry.id   AF-A0A839JLA3-F1
#
_cell.length_a   1.000
_cell.length_b   1.000
_cell.length_c   1.000
_cell.angle_alpha   90.00
_cell.angle_beta   90.00
_cell.angle_gamma   90.00
#
_symmetry.space_group_name_H-M   'P 1'
#
loop_
_entity.id
_entity.type
_entity.pdbx_description
1 polymer ?
#
loop_
_entity_poly.entity_id
_entity_poly.type
_entity_poly.pdbx_seq_one_letter_code
_entity_poly.pdbx_strand_id
1 'polypeptide(L)'
;MKSNKQEPAPSNYPGSEQDSGWNFTDISVEASSPDKPSLRSKIGKLVVAFADRFKEKYTDGLGKSPDDQDRCDNTSLDNLIETTLTPQQRHEARVTADRLARAIARGKGISSERLAKRVAAMEQSVRDYTIKQTLALSQNKYARDPDELNVKVGFFKDMTINRVTEFMTNHRLFPENYDGLAETTASFLEKLPYLPMSVDEAPYAYFVNGSLNDEKVSKQVKSELEKRGSELDVSTISQDIIIDNFRSESRDTENLADFVKGLKNIGCDIASNDIFIKDCIDSSVVDDFHPNTIPLQDNLYRAGLINDDNIGRLYDRLIKDCSEYSSARNMHGLSLSLCPDSEVTRYWRQFRRTSRVGITSPSDCGITTESHTRSFRCLLDCVDQVHDNSDFGKYFRNGIPGQQYYDRLQGSPLLTNDDKVRKFVSCLGDMPLTPEIYSILGQSQVKALDMYKEWNEKGAPNTFLGLADQYYFTDIDSLISLSRKADSFLSEYPLADLAGRSRIINAYVQGKDAILGKEYFADLVLYNCDADYVFGAAVDNEKLEKIHQHLDTLSRFNLFDGDRARMVNYAVLADRFGSASQLFDELAGVDELDETTQDSLNIVLRTCNRYDIRTVEELENYRAVVAERATSDLVSDDVRDACGAISFIMLPDLDGYDLSCFDLNALGHRHIFSPDDVATINLYRQISPTNFGLEYDGWLDKYLPADESKKEEIYNGKATERLLQTIASSPLCVPVEDESGVAKITKIEGAVSDLINKLHHYIIDDWNKSLIDLGATGEGIEHLTIEEDSPDGAVDVVKLTGAPFKMLSHTIYGRYLHPDIFRALINDPGIWNTAQGSATISTSCIDEKHYSNYLRAGSDEASRVLLGFNRIQPGGIVAMAPNDGYLRGSLKLEMGGVLFTTCDELMRKFDQVKHLHDRFYRYNEVGLSRISSEPGARNGRLQPSHIIVHGSSTDDINENSKKFARYFGVPITLIDDEAYRKKYNVEPD
;
A
#
# COMPACT_ATOMS: atom_id res chain seq x y z
N MET A 1 30.47 30.73 -42.16
CA MET A 1 29.93 32.03 -42.59
C MET A 1 28.43 32.05 -42.33
N LYS A 2 27.94 33.10 -41.65
CA LYS A 2 26.54 33.32 -41.21
C LYS A 2 25.57 33.43 -42.40
N SER A 3 24.31 32.99 -42.28
CA SER A 3 23.20 33.80 -41.71
C SER A 3 21.82 33.12 -41.81
N ASN A 4 21.03 33.31 -40.75
CA ASN A 4 19.62 33.70 -40.70
C ASN A 4 18.49 32.85 -41.32
N LYS A 5 17.50 32.56 -40.44
CA LYS A 5 16.03 32.72 -40.53
C LYS A 5 15.30 31.40 -40.22
N GLN A 6 14.14 31.35 -39.59
CA GLN A 6 13.26 32.27 -38.85
C GLN A 6 12.08 31.37 -38.43
N GLU A 7 11.56 31.56 -37.21
CA GLU A 7 10.31 31.01 -36.66
C GLU A 7 9.09 31.13 -37.61
N PRO A 8 8.00 30.34 -37.45
CA PRO A 8 6.99 30.63 -36.41
C PRO A 8 6.20 29.43 -35.82
N ALA A 9 5.57 29.65 -34.65
CA ALA A 9 4.40 28.89 -34.12
C ALA A 9 3.10 29.28 -34.88
N PRO A 10 1.85 28.76 -34.67
CA PRO A 10 1.28 27.91 -33.58
C PRO A 10 0.50 26.67 -34.17
N SER A 11 -0.26 25.79 -33.51
CA SER A 11 -1.39 25.97 -32.57
C SER A 11 -1.82 24.65 -31.89
N ASN A 12 -2.33 24.83 -30.68
CA ASN A 12 -2.95 23.90 -29.74
C ASN A 12 -4.36 23.41 -30.12
N TYR A 13 -4.66 22.15 -29.77
CA TYR A 13 -5.89 21.60 -29.12
C TYR A 13 -7.26 21.79 -29.83
N PRO A 14 -8.40 21.10 -29.46
CA PRO A 14 -8.90 20.78 -28.11
C PRO A 14 -9.53 19.36 -27.96
N GLY A 15 -9.87 18.82 -26.79
CA GLY A 15 -10.38 19.43 -25.56
C GLY A 15 -11.89 19.18 -25.45
N SER A 16 -12.27 18.51 -24.37
CA SER A 16 -13.57 17.93 -24.01
C SER A 16 -14.75 18.92 -23.86
N GLU A 17 -15.93 18.36 -24.15
CA GLU A 17 -17.23 18.54 -23.49
C GLU A 17 -17.97 19.89 -23.38
N GLN A 18 -19.21 19.81 -23.89
CA GLN A 18 -20.51 20.24 -23.33
C GLN A 18 -21.31 21.35 -24.04
N ASP A 19 -22.57 20.98 -24.23
CA ASP A 19 -23.66 21.53 -25.03
C ASP A 19 -24.22 22.87 -24.53
N SER A 20 -24.53 23.78 -25.46
CA SER A 20 -25.91 24.13 -25.85
C SER A 20 -26.01 25.53 -26.49
N GLY A 21 -26.76 25.62 -27.60
CA GLY A 21 -27.56 26.81 -27.92
C GLY A 21 -26.98 27.90 -28.82
N TRP A 22 -27.14 27.70 -30.13
CA TRP A 22 -27.26 28.67 -31.23
C TRP A 22 -27.45 30.17 -30.92
N ASN A 23 -26.52 30.98 -31.46
CA ASN A 23 -26.69 32.06 -32.45
C ASN A 23 -25.89 33.32 -32.11
N PHE A 24 -25.14 33.85 -33.08
CA PHE A 24 -25.12 35.29 -33.35
C PHE A 24 -24.83 35.55 -34.84
N THR A 25 -25.73 36.29 -35.48
CA THR A 25 -25.43 37.08 -36.69
C THR A 25 -25.55 38.56 -36.35
N ASP A 26 -24.62 39.32 -36.92
CA ASP A 26 -24.42 40.77 -36.87
C ASP A 26 -25.67 41.63 -37.17
N ILE A 27 -25.67 42.88 -36.67
CA ILE A 27 -25.55 44.14 -37.47
C ILE A 27 -26.01 45.39 -36.66
N SER A 28 -25.16 46.44 -36.68
CA SER A 28 -25.39 47.91 -36.44
C SER A 28 -25.75 48.40 -35.03
N VAL A 29 -24.97 49.26 -34.35
CA VAL A 29 -24.64 50.70 -34.58
C VAL A 29 -25.88 51.62 -34.59
N GLU A 30 -26.17 52.29 -33.45
CA GLU A 30 -26.14 53.76 -33.31
C GLU A 30 -26.43 54.24 -31.86
N ALA A 31 -25.92 55.44 -31.56
CA ALA A 31 -26.26 56.38 -30.47
C ALA A 31 -25.47 56.36 -29.13
N SER A 32 -24.59 57.38 -29.05
CA SER A 32 -24.18 58.21 -27.89
C SER A 32 -23.10 57.75 -26.89
N SER A 33 -21.86 58.09 -27.26
CA SER A 33 -20.68 58.46 -26.44
C SER A 33 -20.99 59.59 -25.40
N PRO A 34 -20.14 59.97 -24.41
CA PRO A 34 -18.68 59.76 -24.39
C PRO A 34 -17.96 59.46 -23.06
N ASP A 35 -16.81 58.82 -23.26
CA ASP A 35 -15.49 59.05 -22.66
C ASP A 35 -15.28 59.20 -21.14
N LYS A 36 -14.51 58.21 -20.66
CA LYS A 36 -13.48 58.37 -19.62
C LYS A 36 -12.71 59.69 -19.76
N PRO A 37 -12.33 60.34 -18.65
CA PRO A 37 -11.00 60.93 -18.50
C PRO A 37 -10.09 59.85 -17.89
N SER A 38 -9.20 59.24 -18.67
CA SER A 38 -7.83 59.69 -18.99
C SER A 38 -6.87 59.64 -17.80
N LEU A 39 -5.79 58.91 -18.04
CA LEU A 39 -4.43 59.07 -17.52
C LEU A 39 -4.30 59.63 -16.10
N ARG A 40 -3.71 58.88 -15.19
CA ARG A 40 -2.24 58.80 -15.18
C ARG A 40 -1.58 60.17 -15.41
N SER A 41 -1.92 61.15 -14.59
CA SER A 41 -0.93 61.96 -13.89
C SER A 41 -0.76 61.28 -12.52
N LYS A 42 -0.02 60.17 -12.40
CA LYS A 42 1.45 60.18 -12.23
C LYS A 42 2.00 61.56 -11.92
N ILE A 43 1.92 61.90 -10.64
CA ILE A 43 2.92 62.49 -9.75
C ILE A 43 2.12 62.64 -8.45
N GLY A 44 2.48 62.05 -7.34
CA GLY A 44 3.80 61.96 -6.79
C GLY A 44 3.64 62.33 -5.33
N LYS A 45 4.37 61.58 -4.51
CA LYS A 45 4.83 62.00 -3.20
C LYS A 45 3.74 62.36 -2.17
N LEU A 46 3.74 61.45 -1.20
CA LEU A 46 3.83 61.75 0.23
C LEU A 46 2.58 62.33 0.90
N VAL A 47 2.13 61.52 1.86
CA VAL A 47 1.83 61.94 3.24
C VAL A 47 0.74 62.99 3.38
N VAL A 48 -0.36 62.59 4.02
CA VAL A 48 -0.92 63.28 5.20
C VAL A 48 -2.06 62.43 5.77
N ALA A 49 -1.97 62.16 7.07
CA ALA A 49 -3.03 62.07 8.10
C ALA A 49 -4.29 61.24 7.76
N PHE A 50 -4.70 60.24 8.54
CA PHE A 50 -4.67 60.15 10.01
C PHE A 50 -5.09 61.44 10.72
N ALA A 51 -6.29 61.91 10.41
CA ALA A 51 -7.24 62.52 11.32
C ALA A 51 -8.31 63.20 10.47
N ASP A 52 -9.50 62.61 10.39
CA ASP A 52 -10.71 63.30 10.84
C ASP A 52 -11.98 62.60 10.35
N ARG A 53 -12.93 62.54 11.29
CA ARG A 53 -14.38 62.27 11.16
C ARG A 53 -14.81 60.79 11.23
N PHE A 54 -15.66 60.38 12.16
CA PHE A 54 -16.73 61.16 12.80
C PHE A 54 -16.81 60.98 14.33
N LYS A 55 -16.72 62.13 15.02
CA LYS A 55 -17.40 62.42 16.28
C LYS A 55 -18.90 62.52 16.04
N GLU A 56 -19.70 62.03 16.98
CA GLU A 56 -20.78 62.72 17.72
C GLU A 56 -21.59 61.63 18.45
N LYS A 57 -21.93 61.73 19.75
CA LYS A 57 -22.49 62.88 20.44
C LYS A 57 -22.36 62.72 21.97
N TYR A 58 -22.09 63.83 22.65
CA TYR A 58 -22.33 64.04 24.09
C TYR A 58 -23.55 64.95 24.25
N THR A 59 -24.31 64.74 25.34
CA THR A 59 -25.10 65.67 26.20
C THR A 59 -26.21 64.82 26.85
N ASP A 60 -26.59 64.88 28.14
CA ASP A 60 -26.29 65.76 29.28
C ASP A 60 -26.94 65.11 30.54
N GLY A 61 -26.44 65.45 31.74
CA GLY A 61 -27.33 65.74 32.90
C GLY A 61 -27.63 64.69 34.00
N LEU A 62 -26.88 64.79 35.12
CA LEU A 62 -27.30 64.87 36.55
C LEU A 62 -28.47 64.02 37.13
N GLY A 63 -28.19 63.28 38.23
CA GLY A 63 -29.17 63.03 39.31
C GLY A 63 -28.96 61.85 40.30
N LYS A 64 -28.28 62.11 41.45
CA LYS A 64 -28.38 61.56 42.84
C LYS A 64 -28.84 60.09 43.17
N SER A 65 -27.92 59.31 43.80
CA SER A 65 -27.87 58.73 45.21
C SER A 65 -29.14 58.23 45.96
N PRO A 66 -29.09 57.35 47.02
CA PRO A 66 -28.05 56.43 47.58
C PRO A 66 -28.52 54.98 47.98
N ASP A 67 -27.62 54.24 48.68
CA ASP A 67 -27.74 53.07 49.59
C ASP A 67 -28.02 51.67 48.95
N ASP A 68 -27.44 50.54 49.37
CA ASP A 68 -26.60 50.22 50.53
C ASP A 68 -25.75 48.96 50.28
N GLN A 69 -24.72 48.81 51.12
CA GLN A 69 -23.60 47.86 51.11
C GLN A 69 -23.96 46.37 51.16
N ASP A 70 -23.14 45.51 50.52
CA ASP A 70 -22.16 44.65 51.23
C ASP A 70 -21.60 43.55 50.28
N ARG A 71 -20.34 43.67 49.83
CA ARG A 71 -19.52 42.54 49.36
C ARG A 71 -18.05 42.93 49.16
N CYS A 72 -17.19 42.23 49.89
CA CYS A 72 -15.73 42.22 49.88
C CYS A 72 -15.07 42.55 48.53
N ASP A 73 -14.29 43.63 48.50
CA ASP A 73 -13.44 44.04 47.38
C ASP A 73 -12.27 43.06 47.16
N ASN A 74 -12.34 42.26 46.09
CA ASN A 74 -11.15 41.77 45.39
C ASN A 74 -10.80 42.82 44.32
N THR A 75 -9.98 43.80 44.68
CA THR A 75 -9.54 44.86 43.77
C THR A 75 -8.66 44.26 42.67
N SER A 76 -9.17 44.19 41.42
CA SER A 76 -8.35 43.88 40.24
C SER A 76 -7.07 44.73 40.24
N LEU A 77 -5.93 44.16 39.82
CA LEU A 77 -4.67 44.89 39.72
C LEU A 77 -4.84 46.18 38.90
N ASP A 78 -5.72 46.22 37.90
CA ASP A 78 -5.97 47.44 37.13
C ASP A 78 -6.63 48.53 37.98
N ASN A 79 -7.52 48.19 38.92
CA ASN A 79 -8.06 49.14 39.89
C ASN A 79 -7.01 49.56 40.95
N LEU A 80 -6.12 48.65 41.35
CA LEU A 80 -5.01 48.95 42.25
C LEU A 80 -3.96 49.85 41.56
N ILE A 81 -3.67 49.62 40.29
CA ILE A 81 -2.78 50.42 39.44
C ILE A 81 -3.39 51.80 39.17
N GLU A 82 -4.71 51.85 38.92
CA GLU A 82 -5.44 53.10 38.69
C GLU A 82 -5.50 54.01 39.92
N THR A 83 -5.40 53.44 41.12
CA THR A 83 -5.43 54.18 42.38
C THR A 83 -4.05 54.44 42.99
N THR A 84 -3.05 53.59 42.70
CA THR A 84 -1.73 53.63 43.36
C THR A 84 -0.62 54.28 42.51
N LEU A 85 -0.64 54.13 41.18
CA LEU A 85 0.42 54.68 40.32
C LEU A 85 0.04 56.05 39.76
N THR A 86 0.95 57.03 39.81
CA THR A 86 0.75 58.33 39.13
C THR A 86 0.74 58.17 37.60
N PRO A 87 0.08 59.08 36.86
CA PRO A 87 0.09 59.04 35.39
C PRO A 87 1.51 59.02 34.79
N GLN A 88 2.46 59.70 35.45
CA GLN A 88 3.86 59.74 35.03
C GLN A 88 4.56 58.39 35.22
N GLN A 89 4.37 57.72 36.36
CA GLN A 89 4.89 56.37 36.59
C GLN A 89 4.29 55.35 35.62
N ARG A 90 2.99 55.44 35.30
CA ARG A 90 2.36 54.56 34.29
C ARG A 90 2.95 54.78 32.90
N HIS A 91 3.20 56.03 32.52
CA HIS A 91 3.84 56.34 31.25
C HIS A 91 5.28 55.81 31.19
N GLU A 92 6.06 56.00 32.27
CA GLU A 92 7.44 55.51 32.35
C GLU A 92 7.50 53.97 32.29
N ALA A 93 6.61 53.29 33.01
CA ALA A 93 6.49 51.83 32.98
C ALA A 93 6.16 51.32 31.56
N ARG A 94 5.18 51.91 30.87
CA ARG A 94 4.82 51.52 29.49
C ARG A 94 5.96 51.76 28.50
N VAL A 95 6.64 52.89 28.59
CA VAL A 95 7.80 53.20 27.73
C VAL A 95 8.96 52.24 28.00
N THR A 96 9.22 51.91 29.26
CA THR A 96 10.26 50.96 29.65
C THR A 96 9.92 49.55 29.19
N ALA A 97 8.68 49.12 29.36
CA ALA A 97 8.17 47.83 28.94
C ALA A 97 8.30 47.63 27.42
N ASP A 98 7.89 48.62 26.62
CA ASP A 98 7.94 48.61 25.16
C ASP A 98 9.38 48.70 24.62
N ARG A 99 10.30 49.37 25.34
CA ARG A 99 11.74 49.35 25.03
C ARG A 99 12.38 48.00 25.37
N LEU A 100 12.02 47.41 26.51
CA LEU A 100 12.54 46.12 26.95
C LEU A 100 12.09 45.01 26.00
N ALA A 101 10.79 44.92 25.70
CA ALA A 101 10.23 43.95 24.76
C ALA A 101 10.93 44.02 23.39
N ARG A 102 11.12 45.22 22.83
CA ARG A 102 11.83 45.39 21.54
C ARG A 102 13.32 45.07 21.61
N ALA A 103 13.98 45.36 22.72
CA ALA A 103 15.40 45.06 22.88
C ALA A 103 15.64 43.55 22.91
N ILE A 104 14.77 42.82 23.60
CA ILE A 104 14.77 41.35 23.65
C ILE A 104 14.42 40.77 22.27
N ALA A 105 13.32 41.20 21.66
CA ALA A 105 12.88 40.70 20.34
C ALA A 105 13.95 40.85 19.25
N ARG A 106 14.78 41.91 19.31
CA ARG A 106 15.85 42.18 18.33
C ARG A 106 17.23 41.61 18.71
N GLY A 107 17.33 40.75 19.73
CA GLY A 107 18.59 40.12 20.15
C GLY A 107 19.66 41.10 20.66
N LYS A 108 19.27 42.28 21.18
CA LYS A 108 20.23 43.32 21.61
C LYS A 108 20.70 43.10 23.05
N GLY A 109 21.54 42.09 23.28
CA GLY A 109 21.97 41.63 24.61
C GLY A 109 22.40 42.73 25.59
N ILE A 110 23.23 43.69 25.18
CA ILE A 110 23.70 44.78 26.06
C ILE A 110 22.55 45.73 26.47
N SER A 111 21.59 45.96 25.56
CA SER A 111 20.48 46.88 25.81
C SER A 111 19.38 46.24 26.67
N SER A 112 19.09 44.95 26.49
CA SER A 112 18.12 44.22 27.32
C SER A 112 18.63 44.07 28.75
N GLU A 113 19.90 43.72 28.95
CA GLU A 113 20.58 43.64 30.27
C GLU A 113 20.49 44.95 31.06
N ARG A 114 20.79 46.09 30.42
CA ARG A 114 20.70 47.40 31.07
C ARG A 114 19.26 47.75 31.48
N LEU A 115 18.29 47.38 30.65
CA LEU A 115 16.87 47.62 30.93
C LEU A 115 16.36 46.67 32.03
N ALA A 116 16.81 45.41 32.06
CA ALA A 116 16.47 44.46 33.11
C ALA A 116 16.92 44.93 34.50
N LYS A 117 18.17 45.39 34.62
CA LYS A 117 18.70 45.98 35.87
C LYS A 117 17.92 47.23 36.29
N ARG A 118 17.46 48.03 35.32
CA ARG A 118 16.59 49.19 35.60
C ARG A 118 15.22 48.75 36.12
N VAL A 119 14.61 47.72 35.52
CA VAL A 119 13.32 47.17 35.98
C VAL A 119 13.46 46.59 37.40
N ALA A 120 14.51 45.81 37.66
CA ALA A 120 14.76 45.24 38.99
C ALA A 120 14.96 46.30 40.10
N ALA A 121 15.40 47.52 39.75
CA ALA A 121 15.58 48.63 40.68
C ALA A 121 14.34 49.52 40.87
N MET A 122 13.23 49.23 40.18
CA MET A 122 11.97 49.97 40.34
C MET A 122 11.24 49.61 41.64
N GLU A 123 10.43 50.53 42.14
CA GLU A 123 9.45 50.24 43.20
C GLU A 123 8.53 49.10 42.78
N GLN A 124 8.19 48.20 43.71
CA GLN A 124 7.49 46.93 43.45
C GLN A 124 6.23 47.10 42.57
N SER A 125 5.39 48.10 42.85
CA SER A 125 4.17 48.37 42.09
C SER A 125 4.44 48.81 40.64
N VAL A 126 5.48 49.62 40.41
CA VAL A 126 5.93 50.07 39.07
C VAL A 126 6.63 48.94 38.34
N ARG A 127 7.41 48.12 39.06
CA ARG A 127 8.10 46.94 38.54
C ARG A 127 7.11 45.91 38.01
N ASP A 128 6.14 45.51 38.83
CA ASP A 128 5.13 44.51 38.48
C ASP A 128 4.26 45.00 37.31
N TYR A 129 3.90 46.29 37.29
CA TYR A 129 3.21 46.89 36.15
C TYR A 129 4.06 46.87 34.87
N THR A 130 5.36 47.13 34.98
CA THR A 130 6.29 47.08 33.85
C THR A 130 6.43 45.65 33.31
N ILE A 131 6.56 44.65 34.20
CA ILE A 131 6.63 43.22 33.84
C ILE A 131 5.33 42.78 33.15
N LYS A 132 4.16 43.09 33.74
CA LYS A 132 2.83 42.82 33.14
C LYS A 132 2.72 43.40 31.74
N GLN A 133 3.11 44.65 31.54
CA GLN A 133 3.03 45.30 30.23
C GLN A 133 4.03 44.71 29.22
N THR A 134 5.23 44.32 29.65
CA THR A 134 6.19 43.64 28.76
C THR A 134 5.65 42.30 28.29
N LEU A 135 5.04 41.49 29.17
CA LEU A 135 4.40 40.22 28.83
C LEU A 135 3.17 40.43 27.91
N ALA A 136 2.31 41.41 28.22
CA ALA A 136 1.16 41.72 27.38
C ALA A 136 1.57 42.16 25.96
N LEU A 137 2.68 42.89 25.82
CA LEU A 137 3.22 43.31 24.52
C LEU A 137 3.81 42.13 23.74
N SER A 138 4.49 41.19 24.41
CA SER A 138 5.05 40.00 23.75
C SER A 138 3.95 39.08 23.23
N GLN A 139 2.82 38.98 23.94
CA GLN A 139 1.65 38.21 23.51
C GLN A 139 0.85 38.86 22.36
N ASN A 140 0.77 40.19 22.26
CA ASN A 140 -0.18 40.87 21.35
C ASN A 140 0.44 41.53 20.11
N LYS A 141 1.64 42.09 20.22
CA LYS A 141 2.16 43.07 19.23
C LYS A 141 3.21 42.51 18.28
N TYR A 142 3.92 41.46 18.71
CA TYR A 142 5.07 40.89 18.01
C TYR A 142 4.88 39.41 17.66
N ALA A 143 3.63 38.91 17.78
CA ALA A 143 3.21 37.57 17.37
C ALA A 143 2.52 37.57 15.98
N ARG A 144 2.43 38.72 15.29
CA ARG A 144 1.66 38.92 14.04
C ARG A 144 2.47 39.58 12.92
N ASP A 145 3.76 39.28 12.77
CA ASP A 145 4.47 39.65 11.53
C ASP A 145 4.20 38.55 10.48
N PRO A 146 3.51 38.82 9.35
CA PRO A 146 3.04 37.79 8.41
C PRO A 146 4.16 37.01 7.70
N ASP A 147 5.39 37.53 7.70
CA ASP A 147 6.53 36.88 7.05
C ASP A 147 7.08 35.68 7.86
N GLU A 148 6.68 35.51 9.13
CA GLU A 148 7.10 34.38 9.98
C GLU A 148 6.13 33.18 9.96
N LEU A 149 4.93 33.32 9.39
CA LEU A 149 3.90 32.26 9.38
C LEU A 149 4.05 31.22 8.26
N ASN A 150 5.07 31.35 7.39
CA ASN A 150 5.32 30.44 6.27
C ASN A 150 6.32 29.31 6.58
N VAL A 151 6.67 29.09 7.85
CA VAL A 151 7.75 28.18 8.24
C VAL A 151 7.19 26.90 8.86
N LYS A 152 7.40 25.77 8.17
CA LYS A 152 7.20 24.40 8.69
C LYS A 152 7.81 24.25 10.09
N VAL A 153 7.02 23.78 11.05
CA VAL A 153 7.25 22.97 12.30
C VAL A 153 8.57 23.15 13.12
N GLY A 154 9.59 23.90 12.69
CA GLY A 154 10.94 23.87 13.28
C GLY A 154 11.48 25.19 13.85
N PHE A 155 10.71 26.29 13.88
CA PHE A 155 11.25 27.61 14.27
C PHE A 155 10.40 28.42 15.27
N PHE A 156 9.69 27.76 16.20
CA PHE A 156 8.95 28.46 17.28
C PHE A 156 9.85 29.13 18.33
N LYS A 157 11.12 28.74 18.39
CA LYS A 157 12.14 29.29 19.31
C LYS A 157 12.38 30.79 19.14
N ASP A 158 12.07 31.35 17.97
CA ASP A 158 12.31 32.75 17.64
C ASP A 158 11.14 33.70 17.95
N MET A 159 10.00 33.18 18.41
CA MET A 159 8.87 34.01 18.78
C MET A 159 9.21 34.97 19.92
N THR A 160 8.71 36.20 19.81
CA THR A 160 8.98 37.27 20.78
C THR A 160 8.55 36.89 22.20
N ILE A 161 7.46 36.15 22.36
CA ILE A 161 7.00 35.66 23.66
C ILE A 161 8.03 34.74 24.33
N ASN A 162 8.63 33.81 23.57
CA ASN A 162 9.61 32.85 24.06
C ASN A 162 10.89 33.54 24.52
N ARG A 163 11.45 34.43 23.68
CA ARG A 163 12.64 35.23 24.03
C ARG A 163 12.41 36.11 25.27
N VAL A 164 11.20 36.67 25.41
CA VAL A 164 10.85 37.53 26.56
C VAL A 164 10.72 36.72 27.83
N THR A 165 10.02 35.58 27.82
CA THR A 165 9.84 34.75 29.02
C THR A 165 11.15 34.07 29.43
N GLU A 166 11.96 33.56 28.49
CA GLU A 166 13.30 33.04 28.77
C GLU A 166 14.18 34.11 29.43
N PHE A 167 14.21 35.31 28.85
CA PHE A 167 14.97 36.42 29.40
C PHE A 167 14.48 36.81 30.80
N MET A 168 13.16 36.86 31.03
CA MET A 168 12.59 37.17 32.33
C MET A 168 12.93 36.12 33.39
N THR A 169 12.80 34.84 33.06
CA THR A 169 13.15 33.71 33.94
C THR A 169 14.63 33.78 34.34
N ASN A 170 15.53 33.94 33.37
CA ASN A 170 16.98 34.02 33.61
C ASN A 170 17.38 35.21 34.51
N HIS A 171 16.62 36.30 34.47
CA HIS A 171 16.86 37.50 35.28
C HIS A 171 15.98 37.57 36.55
N ARG A 172 15.23 36.50 36.86
CA ARG A 172 14.30 36.40 38.00
C ARG A 172 13.28 37.54 38.06
N LEU A 173 12.81 37.99 36.90
CA LEU A 173 11.81 39.06 36.79
C LEU A 173 10.40 38.48 36.82
N PHE A 174 9.87 38.24 38.03
CA PHE A 174 8.51 37.77 38.25
C PHE A 174 7.65 38.86 38.93
N PRO A 175 6.36 38.97 38.59
CA PRO A 175 5.40 39.75 39.39
C PRO A 175 5.39 39.21 40.82
N GLU A 176 5.58 40.08 41.81
CA GLU A 176 5.43 39.69 43.22
C GLU A 176 3.96 39.72 43.67
N ASN A 177 3.10 40.44 42.94
CA ASN A 177 1.66 40.40 43.18
C ASN A 177 0.99 39.19 42.50
N TYR A 178 0.38 38.33 43.33
CA TYR A 178 -0.45 37.19 42.95
C TYR A 178 -1.53 37.53 41.91
N ASP A 179 -2.21 38.68 42.04
CA ASP A 179 -3.29 39.07 41.12
C ASP A 179 -2.76 39.41 39.72
N GLY A 180 -1.59 40.06 39.64
CA GLY A 180 -0.95 40.40 38.37
C GLY A 180 -0.39 39.19 37.64
N LEU A 181 0.15 38.24 38.40
CA LEU A 181 0.58 36.96 37.87
C LEU A 181 -0.61 36.17 37.30
N ALA A 182 -1.69 36.05 38.08
CA ALA A 182 -2.91 35.35 37.67
C ALA A 182 -3.52 35.93 36.39
N GLU A 183 -3.57 37.25 36.26
CA GLU A 183 -4.12 37.93 35.09
C GLU A 183 -3.27 37.73 33.83
N THR A 184 -1.93 37.79 33.97
CA THR A 184 -1.04 37.54 32.83
C THR A 184 -1.07 36.08 32.37
N THR A 185 -1.22 35.14 33.31
CA THR A 185 -1.38 33.70 33.04
C THR A 185 -2.73 33.42 32.37
N ALA A 186 -3.83 34.01 32.83
CA ALA A 186 -5.14 33.89 32.18
C ALA A 186 -5.11 34.41 30.72
N SER A 187 -4.47 35.56 30.49
CA SER A 187 -4.33 36.11 29.12
C SER A 187 -3.41 35.27 28.23
N PHE A 188 -2.42 34.58 28.79
CA PHE A 188 -1.61 33.60 28.05
C PHE A 188 -2.47 32.40 27.63
N LEU A 189 -3.24 31.82 28.57
CA LEU A 189 -4.10 30.66 28.31
C LEU A 189 -5.16 30.94 27.23
N GLU A 190 -5.78 32.12 27.24
CA GLU A 190 -6.73 32.56 26.18
C GLU A 190 -6.12 32.59 24.78
N LYS A 191 -4.79 32.74 24.68
CA LYS A 191 -4.08 32.88 23.41
C LYS A 191 -3.38 31.62 22.96
N LEU A 192 -3.44 30.54 23.73
CA LEU A 192 -2.86 29.24 23.37
C LEU A 192 -3.25 28.77 21.96
N PRO A 193 -4.51 28.93 21.49
CA PRO A 193 -4.87 28.53 20.13
C PRO A 193 -4.15 29.27 19.01
N TYR A 194 -3.57 30.44 19.31
CA TYR A 194 -2.81 31.25 18.37
C TYR A 194 -1.29 31.11 18.58
N LEU A 195 -0.88 30.27 19.52
CA LEU A 195 0.49 30.07 19.97
C LEU A 195 0.77 28.56 20.19
N PRO A 196 0.74 27.71 19.14
CA PRO A 196 0.92 26.26 19.24
C PRO A 196 2.40 25.88 19.48
N MET A 197 2.98 26.40 20.55
CA MET A 197 4.34 26.10 21.00
C MET A 197 4.38 24.77 21.76
N SER A 198 5.50 24.05 21.67
CA SER A 198 5.78 22.90 22.56
C SER A 198 5.79 23.35 24.03
N VAL A 199 5.30 22.48 24.92
CA VAL A 199 5.31 22.68 26.38
C VAL A 199 6.73 22.82 26.95
N ASP A 200 7.76 22.47 26.18
CA ASP A 200 9.17 22.59 26.55
C ASP A 200 9.72 24.02 26.39
N GLU A 201 8.94 24.92 25.80
CA GLU A 201 9.36 26.30 25.54
C GLU A 201 9.21 27.19 26.79
N ALA A 202 10.05 28.22 26.88
CA ALA A 202 10.16 29.07 28.07
C ALA A 202 8.84 29.72 28.57
N PRO A 203 7.84 30.06 27.73
CA PRO A 203 6.56 30.57 28.20
C PRO A 203 5.82 29.62 29.14
N TYR A 204 5.87 28.31 28.88
CA TYR A 204 5.19 27.33 29.73
C TYR A 204 5.88 27.24 31.09
N ALA A 205 7.21 27.18 31.16
CA ALA A 205 7.92 27.24 32.43
C ALA A 205 7.56 28.50 33.25
N TYR A 206 7.42 29.66 32.59
CA TYR A 206 7.09 30.92 33.26
C TYR A 206 5.64 30.96 33.78
N PHE A 207 4.66 30.61 32.95
CA PHE A 207 3.24 30.74 33.28
C PHE A 207 2.66 29.50 33.99
N VAL A 208 3.09 28.29 33.63
CA VAL A 208 2.58 27.03 34.19
C VAL A 208 3.28 26.73 35.52
N ASN A 209 4.60 26.52 35.50
CA ASN A 209 5.34 26.12 36.70
C ASN A 209 5.45 27.26 37.71
N GLY A 210 5.56 28.50 37.23
CA GLY A 210 5.56 29.69 38.08
C GLY A 210 4.20 30.10 38.66
N SER A 211 3.08 29.66 38.07
CA SER A 211 1.73 30.16 38.45
C SER A 211 0.66 29.07 38.58
N LEU A 212 0.39 28.28 37.54
CA LEU A 212 -0.72 27.31 37.55
C LEU A 212 -0.53 26.14 38.53
N ASN A 213 0.71 25.81 38.84
CA ASN A 213 1.03 24.77 39.82
C ASN A 213 1.07 25.27 41.28
N ASP A 214 0.87 26.57 41.52
CA ASP A 214 0.62 27.15 42.85
C ASP A 214 -0.89 27.16 43.17
N GLU A 215 -1.28 26.60 44.32
CA GLU A 215 -2.69 26.42 44.69
C GLU A 215 -3.44 27.75 44.86
N LYS A 216 -2.74 28.81 45.30
CA LYS A 216 -3.35 30.12 45.53
C LYS A 216 -3.48 30.90 44.23
N VAL A 217 -2.44 30.90 43.40
CA VAL A 217 -2.45 31.60 42.09
C VAL A 217 -3.43 30.92 41.13
N SER A 218 -3.45 29.59 41.04
CA SER A 218 -4.37 28.85 40.15
C SER A 218 -5.85 29.15 40.43
N LYS A 219 -6.27 29.23 41.70
CA LYS A 219 -7.64 29.65 42.06
C LYS A 219 -7.97 31.06 41.56
N GLN A 220 -7.00 31.97 41.59
CA GLN A 220 -7.17 33.33 41.07
C GLN A 220 -7.19 33.36 39.54
N VAL A 221 -6.34 32.59 38.87
CA VAL A 221 -6.36 32.42 37.40
C VAL A 221 -7.73 31.93 36.95
N LYS A 222 -8.28 30.92 37.64
CA LYS A 222 -9.62 30.42 37.36
C LYS A 222 -10.69 31.51 37.48
N SER A 223 -10.68 32.27 38.58
CA SER A 223 -11.61 33.38 38.78
C SER A 223 -11.46 34.47 37.70
N GLU A 224 -10.25 34.69 37.20
CA GLU A 224 -9.99 35.67 36.15
C GLU A 224 -10.47 35.21 34.77
N LEU A 225 -10.29 33.93 34.42
CA LEU A 225 -10.88 33.33 33.23
C LEU A 225 -12.42 33.42 33.26
N GLU A 226 -13.03 33.13 34.41
CA GLU A 226 -14.48 33.25 34.62
C GLU A 226 -14.98 34.68 34.44
N LYS A 227 -14.27 35.68 34.99
CA LYS A 227 -14.61 37.11 34.81
C LYS A 227 -14.54 37.55 33.36
N ARG A 228 -13.61 36.98 32.59
CA ARG A 228 -13.41 37.30 31.16
C ARG A 228 -14.39 36.57 30.25
N GLY A 229 -15.14 35.60 30.78
CA GLY A 229 -16.06 34.76 29.99
C GLY A 229 -15.31 33.84 29.03
N SER A 230 -14.07 33.48 29.37
CA SER A 230 -13.19 32.70 28.50
C SER A 230 -13.23 31.22 28.89
N GLU A 231 -13.71 30.39 27.98
CA GLU A 231 -13.57 28.93 28.05
C GLU A 231 -12.31 28.52 27.28
N LEU A 232 -11.52 27.61 27.86
CA LEU A 232 -10.31 27.10 27.19
C LEU A 232 -10.71 26.18 26.03
N ASP A 233 -10.10 26.39 24.88
CA ASP A 233 -10.28 25.53 23.72
C ASP A 233 -9.52 24.21 23.91
N VAL A 234 -10.20 23.23 24.51
CA VAL A 234 -9.64 21.91 24.79
C VAL A 234 -9.29 21.17 23.50
N SER A 235 -9.98 21.43 22.38
CA SER A 235 -9.68 20.80 21.10
C SER A 235 -8.31 21.22 20.58
N THR A 236 -8.04 22.54 20.56
CA THR A 236 -6.74 23.05 20.13
C THR A 236 -5.63 22.66 21.09
N ILE A 237 -5.88 22.65 22.41
CA ILE A 237 -4.88 22.21 23.39
C ILE A 237 -4.54 20.73 23.19
N SER A 238 -5.55 19.88 22.97
CA SER A 238 -5.40 18.45 22.70
C SER A 238 -4.56 18.21 21.44
N GLN A 239 -4.98 18.77 20.31
CA GLN A 239 -4.34 18.49 19.02
C GLN A 239 -2.98 19.21 18.87
N ASP A 240 -2.96 20.54 18.95
CA ASP A 240 -1.84 21.34 18.49
C ASP A 240 -0.71 21.45 19.54
N ILE A 241 -1.06 21.39 20.82
CA ILE A 241 -0.09 21.54 21.92
C ILE A 241 0.37 20.18 22.43
N ILE A 242 -0.53 19.21 22.58
CA ILE A 242 -0.22 17.91 23.16
C ILE A 242 0.11 16.88 22.07
N ILE A 243 -0.82 16.56 21.18
CA ILE A 243 -0.65 15.42 20.26
C ILE A 243 0.42 15.69 19.21
N ASP A 244 0.36 16.82 18.50
CA ASP A 244 1.29 17.12 17.41
C ASP A 244 2.74 17.26 17.89
N ASN A 245 2.95 17.71 19.13
CA ASN A 245 4.29 17.83 19.70
C ASN A 245 4.85 16.50 20.21
N PHE A 246 4.01 15.55 20.64
CA PHE A 246 4.47 14.31 21.29
C PHE A 246 4.29 13.05 20.45
N ARG A 247 3.83 13.15 19.20
CA ARG A 247 3.51 11.98 18.36
C ARG A 247 4.71 11.23 17.78
N SER A 248 5.82 11.93 17.49
CA SER A 248 6.86 11.40 16.58
C SER A 248 7.91 10.52 17.25
N GLU A 249 8.37 10.85 18.46
CA GLU A 249 9.47 10.14 19.12
C GLU A 249 9.28 10.12 20.65
N SER A 250 10.00 9.23 21.35
CA SER A 250 10.00 9.23 22.81
C SER A 250 10.71 10.48 23.34
N ARG A 251 10.07 11.20 24.26
CA ARG A 251 10.62 12.45 24.81
C ARG A 251 10.57 12.47 26.33
N ASP A 252 11.16 13.51 26.91
CA ASP A 252 10.89 13.87 28.30
C ASP A 252 9.46 14.40 28.42
N THR A 253 8.78 14.02 29.50
CA THR A 253 7.36 14.28 29.72
C THR A 253 7.12 15.10 30.99
N GLU A 254 8.17 15.54 31.70
CA GLU A 254 8.06 16.33 32.94
C GLU A 254 7.26 17.62 32.73
N ASN A 255 7.60 18.40 31.70
CA ASN A 255 6.90 19.65 31.37
C ASN A 255 5.43 19.40 30.96
N LEU A 256 5.15 18.29 30.27
CA LEU A 256 3.79 17.91 29.91
C LEU A 256 2.97 17.54 31.15
N ALA A 257 3.54 16.76 32.07
CA ALA A 257 2.90 16.38 33.32
C ALA A 257 2.56 17.61 34.17
N ASP A 258 3.50 18.55 34.27
CA ASP A 258 3.32 19.82 34.97
C ASP A 258 2.24 20.71 34.33
N PHE A 259 2.21 20.78 33.00
CA PHE A 259 1.18 21.50 32.25
C PHE A 259 -0.21 20.94 32.51
N VAL A 260 -0.37 19.62 32.41
CA VAL A 260 -1.63 18.92 32.64
C VAL A 260 -2.11 19.11 34.08
N LYS A 261 -1.19 19.03 35.06
CA LYS A 261 -1.48 19.33 36.46
C LYS A 261 -1.95 20.77 36.65
N GLY A 262 -1.29 21.73 36.00
CA GLY A 262 -1.67 23.14 36.05
C GLY A 262 -3.07 23.41 35.49
N LEU A 263 -3.42 22.78 34.36
CA LEU A 263 -4.76 22.84 33.78
C LEU A 263 -5.81 22.21 34.71
N LYS A 264 -5.49 21.09 35.35
CA LYS A 264 -6.39 20.43 36.31
C LYS A 264 -6.69 21.31 37.52
N ASN A 265 -5.72 22.07 38.02
CA ASN A 265 -5.90 23.01 39.15
C ASN A 265 -6.91 24.13 38.86
N ILE A 266 -7.05 24.53 37.59
CA ILE A 266 -8.03 25.54 37.16
C ILE A 266 -9.35 24.92 36.70
N GLY A 267 -9.51 23.60 36.83
CA GLY A 267 -10.73 22.88 36.50
C GLY A 267 -10.82 22.37 35.05
N CYS A 268 -9.71 22.36 34.31
CA CYS A 268 -9.63 21.80 32.96
C CYS A 268 -8.96 20.42 33.02
N ASP A 269 -9.75 19.35 33.05
CA ASP A 269 -9.25 17.98 33.06
C ASP A 269 -9.21 17.40 31.64
N ILE A 270 -8.04 17.53 30.99
CA ILE A 270 -7.81 17.07 29.61
C ILE A 270 -8.00 15.55 29.49
N ALA A 271 -7.50 14.77 30.46
CA ALA A 271 -7.54 13.31 30.42
C ALA A 271 -8.97 12.75 30.42
N SER A 272 -9.93 13.52 30.94
CA SER A 272 -11.35 13.15 30.98
C SER A 272 -12.16 13.67 29.78
N ASN A 273 -11.56 14.45 28.86
CA ASN A 273 -12.27 15.08 27.75
C ASN A 273 -12.45 14.13 26.55
N ASP A 274 -13.66 14.06 25.98
CA ASP A 274 -13.96 13.19 24.83
C ASP A 274 -13.17 13.56 23.56
N ILE A 275 -12.87 14.85 23.36
CA ILE A 275 -12.08 15.33 22.22
C ILE A 275 -10.65 14.80 22.34
N PHE A 276 -10.05 14.87 23.53
CA PHE A 276 -8.72 14.29 23.77
C PHE A 276 -8.69 12.78 23.52
N ILE A 277 -9.67 12.04 24.03
CA ILE A 277 -9.77 10.58 23.81
C ILE A 277 -9.86 10.27 22.31
N LYS A 278 -10.63 11.06 21.57
CA LYS A 278 -10.75 10.96 20.12
C LYS A 278 -9.41 11.24 19.44
N ASP A 279 -8.86 12.42 19.62
CA ASP A 279 -7.63 12.86 18.92
C ASP A 279 -6.46 11.92 19.23
N CYS A 280 -6.38 11.40 20.47
CA CYS A 280 -5.37 10.44 20.89
C CYS A 280 -5.43 9.15 20.05
N ILE A 281 -6.62 8.57 19.81
CA ILE A 281 -6.78 7.36 18.99
C ILE A 281 -6.59 7.67 17.50
N ASP A 282 -7.19 8.75 17.01
CA ASP A 282 -7.10 9.18 15.62
C ASP A 282 -5.61 9.44 15.23
N SER A 283 -4.78 9.85 16.20
CA SER A 283 -3.33 10.05 16.03
C SER A 283 -2.47 8.86 16.45
N SER A 284 -3.06 7.81 17.01
CA SER A 284 -2.39 6.55 17.37
C SER A 284 -2.45 5.54 16.23
N VAL A 285 -1.89 5.93 15.09
CA VAL A 285 -1.78 5.06 13.93
C VAL A 285 -0.70 4.02 14.19
N VAL A 286 -1.04 2.74 14.07
CA VAL A 286 -0.08 1.65 14.05
C VAL A 286 0.69 1.77 12.76
N ASP A 287 1.96 2.13 12.91
CA ASP A 287 2.88 2.07 11.79
C ASP A 287 3.12 0.61 11.43
N ASP A 288 2.86 0.25 10.16
CA ASP A 288 3.26 -1.05 9.60
C ASP A 288 4.76 -1.31 9.89
N PHE A 289 5.59 -0.27 9.99
CA PHE A 289 7.06 -0.35 10.16
C PHE A 289 7.52 -0.51 11.62
N HIS A 290 6.73 -0.09 12.62
CA HIS A 290 7.05 -0.19 14.05
C HIS A 290 5.85 -0.73 14.86
N PRO A 291 5.47 -2.00 14.64
CA PRO A 291 4.22 -2.56 15.15
C PRO A 291 4.18 -2.74 16.67
N ASN A 292 5.28 -2.46 17.38
CA ASN A 292 5.43 -2.75 18.81
C ASN A 292 5.42 -1.47 19.68
N THR A 293 5.48 -0.27 19.08
CA THR A 293 5.59 0.98 19.83
C THR A 293 4.80 2.10 19.19
N ILE A 294 4.03 2.83 20.00
CA ILE A 294 3.34 4.07 19.60
C ILE A 294 3.90 5.18 20.50
N PRO A 295 4.93 5.93 20.06
CA PRO A 295 5.62 6.93 20.88
C PRO A 295 4.66 7.93 21.54
N LEU A 296 3.62 8.36 20.81
CA LEU A 296 2.55 9.19 21.35
C LEU A 296 1.98 8.64 22.66
N GLN A 297 1.58 7.36 22.65
CA GLN A 297 0.91 6.74 23.80
C GLN A 297 1.83 6.58 25.00
N ASP A 298 3.10 6.19 24.78
CA ASP A 298 4.10 6.10 25.84
C ASP A 298 4.32 7.47 26.51
N ASN A 299 4.51 8.52 25.70
CA ASN A 299 4.68 9.88 26.19
C ASN A 299 3.46 10.34 27.02
N LEU A 300 2.25 10.11 26.51
CA LEU A 300 1.00 10.49 27.21
C LEU A 300 0.79 9.68 28.50
N TYR A 301 1.17 8.41 28.53
CA TYR A 301 1.10 7.57 29.71
C TYR A 301 2.08 8.00 30.79
N ARG A 302 3.34 8.26 30.42
CA ARG A 302 4.37 8.79 31.33
C ARG A 302 4.02 10.18 31.87
N ALA A 303 3.28 10.98 31.10
CA ALA A 303 2.74 12.27 31.54
C ALA A 303 1.48 12.16 32.42
N GLY A 304 0.89 10.96 32.57
CA GLY A 304 -0.34 10.72 33.32
C GLY A 304 -1.64 11.11 32.60
N LEU A 305 -1.57 11.46 31.32
CA LEU A 305 -2.73 11.75 30.45
C LEU A 305 -3.45 10.47 30.00
N ILE A 306 -2.73 9.36 29.91
CA ILE A 306 -3.31 8.01 29.83
C ILE A 306 -3.13 7.36 31.20
N ASN A 307 -4.20 6.83 31.77
CA ASN A 307 -4.20 6.22 33.09
C ASN A 307 -5.35 5.21 33.26
N ASP A 308 -5.44 4.57 34.42
CA ASP A 308 -6.46 3.54 34.68
C ASP A 308 -7.91 4.07 34.60
N ASP A 309 -8.13 5.37 34.80
CA ASP A 309 -9.46 5.98 34.78
C ASP A 309 -9.99 6.18 33.36
N ASN A 310 -9.10 6.39 32.37
CA ASN A 310 -9.50 6.70 31.00
C ASN A 310 -9.12 5.64 29.94
N ILE A 311 -8.29 4.66 30.28
CA ILE A 311 -7.89 3.59 29.34
C ILE A 311 -9.08 2.86 28.72
N GLY A 312 -10.15 2.59 29.50
CA GLY A 312 -11.36 1.96 28.98
C GLY A 312 -12.07 2.79 27.89
N ARG A 313 -12.03 4.12 27.99
CA ARG A 313 -12.64 5.04 27.01
C ARG A 313 -11.82 5.11 25.72
N LEU A 314 -10.50 4.98 25.81
CA LEU A 314 -9.62 4.85 24.63
C LEU A 314 -9.97 3.60 23.84
N TYR A 315 -10.15 2.45 24.51
CA TYR A 315 -10.62 1.24 23.86
C TYR A 315 -12.03 1.38 23.28
N ASP A 316 -12.98 2.00 24.00
CA ASP A 316 -14.32 2.28 23.48
C ASP A 316 -14.28 3.14 22.21
N ARG A 317 -13.35 4.11 22.13
CA ARG A 317 -13.14 4.92 20.92
C ARG A 317 -12.59 4.09 19.77
N LEU A 318 -11.59 3.24 20.02
CA LEU A 318 -11.04 2.28 19.02
C LEU A 318 -12.12 1.33 18.47
N ILE A 319 -13.15 1.01 19.26
CA ILE A 319 -14.28 0.16 18.84
C ILE A 319 -15.32 0.94 18.01
N LYS A 320 -15.46 2.25 18.26
CA LYS A 320 -16.52 3.10 17.67
C LYS A 320 -16.16 3.70 16.31
N ASP A 321 -14.88 3.87 15.98
CA ASP A 321 -14.52 4.50 14.70
C ASP A 321 -14.92 3.61 13.52
N CYS A 322 -15.79 4.19 12.68
CA CYS A 322 -16.64 3.50 11.72
C CYS A 322 -16.48 4.08 10.31
N SER A 323 -15.50 4.96 10.06
CA SER A 323 -15.40 5.65 8.77
C SER A 323 -14.72 4.78 7.71
N GLU A 324 -15.50 4.39 6.70
CA GLU A 324 -15.10 4.07 5.33
C GLU A 324 -13.71 3.40 5.19
N TYR A 325 -13.66 2.11 5.55
CA TYR A 325 -12.48 1.26 5.47
C TYR A 325 -12.04 1.03 4.01
N SER A 326 -11.40 2.02 3.41
CA SER A 326 -10.59 1.83 2.22
C SER A 326 -9.16 1.53 2.66
N SER A 327 -8.75 0.28 2.46
CA SER A 327 -7.41 -0.28 2.63
C SER A 327 -6.89 -0.57 4.06
N ALA A 328 -6.13 -1.66 4.18
CA ALA A 328 -5.45 -2.10 5.39
C ALA A 328 -4.25 -1.22 5.82
N ARG A 329 -4.11 0.02 5.32
CA ARG A 329 -2.83 0.77 5.37
C ARG A 329 -2.73 1.90 6.41
N ASN A 330 -3.77 2.15 7.21
CA ASN A 330 -3.76 3.07 8.38
C ASN A 330 -4.60 2.46 9.51
N MET A 331 -4.10 1.42 10.19
CA MET A 331 -4.83 0.84 11.33
C MET A 331 -4.55 1.64 12.60
N HIS A 332 -5.58 2.04 13.33
CA HIS A 332 -5.42 2.59 14.67
C HIS A 332 -5.19 1.48 15.70
N GLY A 333 -4.51 1.79 16.80
CA GLY A 333 -4.23 0.78 17.83
C GLY A 333 -3.84 1.36 19.20
N LEU A 334 -3.79 0.48 20.19
CA LEU A 334 -3.49 0.75 21.59
C LEU A 334 -2.43 -0.22 22.10
N SER A 335 -1.34 0.29 22.65
CA SER A 335 -0.28 -0.53 23.23
C SER A 335 -0.76 -1.25 24.49
N LEU A 336 -0.44 -2.55 24.58
CA LEU A 336 -0.69 -3.37 25.75
C LEU A 336 0.26 -3.06 26.92
N SER A 337 1.26 -2.20 26.71
CA SER A 337 2.12 -1.71 27.79
C SER A 337 1.43 -0.68 28.69
N LEU A 338 0.38 -0.02 28.18
CA LEU A 338 -0.38 0.99 28.89
C LEU A 338 -1.27 0.36 29.96
N CYS A 339 -1.26 0.94 31.16
CA CYS A 339 -2.15 0.53 32.26
C CYS A 339 -2.19 -1.00 32.43
N PRO A 340 -1.05 -1.65 32.69
CA PRO A 340 -0.88 -3.10 32.57
C PRO A 340 -1.81 -3.90 33.50
N ASP A 341 -2.22 -3.29 34.62
CA ASP A 341 -3.07 -3.91 35.63
C ASP A 341 -4.56 -3.62 35.43
N SER A 342 -4.92 -2.78 34.46
CA SER A 342 -6.32 -2.48 34.14
C SER A 342 -7.05 -3.72 33.61
N GLU A 343 -8.37 -3.78 33.83
CA GLU A 343 -9.20 -4.91 33.39
C GLU A 343 -9.18 -5.07 31.87
N VAL A 344 -9.29 -3.96 31.13
CA VAL A 344 -9.31 -3.94 29.67
C VAL A 344 -7.98 -4.37 29.07
N THR A 345 -6.84 -3.90 29.59
CA THR A 345 -5.52 -4.34 29.10
C THR A 345 -5.30 -5.83 29.39
N ARG A 346 -5.69 -6.33 30.58
CA ARG A 346 -5.61 -7.76 30.92
C ARG A 346 -6.47 -8.62 30.00
N TYR A 347 -7.68 -8.16 29.67
CA TYR A 347 -8.56 -8.82 28.72
C TYR A 347 -7.89 -8.97 27.35
N TRP A 348 -7.44 -7.85 26.76
CA TRP A 348 -6.84 -7.86 25.41
C TRP A 348 -5.50 -8.59 25.33
N ARG A 349 -4.74 -8.69 26.43
CA ARG A 349 -3.55 -9.57 26.50
C ARG A 349 -3.88 -11.04 26.39
N GLN A 350 -5.00 -11.48 26.94
CA GLN A 350 -5.44 -12.87 26.87
C GLN A 350 -6.26 -13.16 25.61
N PHE A 351 -6.72 -12.11 24.94
CA PHE A 351 -7.53 -12.21 23.74
C PHE A 351 -6.79 -12.98 22.64
N ARG A 352 -7.54 -13.86 22.00
CA ARG A 352 -7.11 -14.62 20.82
C ARG A 352 -8.24 -14.58 19.81
N ARG A 353 -7.88 -14.67 18.54
CA ARG A 353 -8.83 -14.89 17.45
C ARG A 353 -8.28 -15.91 16.47
N THR A 354 -9.16 -16.58 15.76
CA THR A 354 -8.79 -17.31 14.55
C THR A 354 -8.49 -16.33 13.43
N SER A 355 -7.63 -16.73 12.48
CA SER A 355 -7.36 -15.96 11.27
C SER A 355 -6.91 -16.87 10.12
N ARG A 356 -6.78 -16.32 8.91
CA ARG A 356 -6.18 -17.07 7.78
C ARG A 356 -4.73 -17.48 8.03
N VAL A 357 -3.97 -16.74 8.84
CA VAL A 357 -2.56 -17.05 9.15
C VAL A 357 -2.40 -17.90 10.41
N GLY A 358 -3.51 -18.24 11.06
CA GLY A 358 -3.55 -19.02 12.28
C GLY A 358 -4.18 -18.28 13.46
N ILE A 359 -4.01 -18.82 14.66
CA ILE A 359 -4.48 -18.16 15.88
C ILE A 359 -3.55 -17.00 16.20
N THR A 360 -4.10 -15.78 16.25
CA THR A 360 -3.35 -14.55 16.53
C THR A 360 -3.80 -13.93 17.84
N SER A 361 -2.89 -13.22 18.50
CA SER A 361 -3.15 -12.46 19.71
C SER A 361 -2.56 -11.05 19.61
N PRO A 362 -3.24 -10.03 20.17
CA PRO A 362 -2.63 -8.72 20.42
C PRO A 362 -1.29 -8.81 21.17
N SER A 363 -1.10 -9.84 21.99
CA SER A 363 0.14 -10.06 22.75
C SER A 363 1.33 -10.43 21.87
N ASP A 364 1.12 -10.91 20.64
CA ASP A 364 2.21 -11.29 19.73
C ASP A 364 2.99 -10.06 19.25
N CYS A 365 2.31 -8.91 19.11
CA CYS A 365 2.89 -7.62 18.75
C CYS A 365 2.86 -6.57 19.88
N GLY A 366 2.24 -6.90 21.03
CA GLY A 366 2.10 -5.96 22.13
C GLY A 366 1.11 -4.81 21.88
N ILE A 367 0.27 -4.89 20.84
CA ILE A 367 -0.69 -3.84 20.45
C ILE A 367 -2.06 -4.44 20.12
N THR A 368 -3.12 -3.84 20.68
CA THR A 368 -4.50 -4.08 20.22
C THR A 368 -4.83 -3.15 19.07
N THR A 369 -5.23 -3.70 17.95
CA THR A 369 -5.60 -2.93 16.74
C THR A 369 -7.08 -3.04 16.44
N GLU A 370 -7.58 -2.18 15.56
CA GLU A 370 -8.95 -2.27 15.03
C GLU A 370 -9.27 -3.64 14.41
N SER A 371 -8.29 -4.36 13.86
CA SER A 371 -8.52 -5.72 13.35
C SER A 371 -8.98 -6.69 14.45
N HIS A 372 -8.59 -6.47 15.70
CA HIS A 372 -8.99 -7.32 16.83
C HIS A 372 -10.39 -7.00 17.31
N THR A 373 -10.78 -5.72 17.32
CA THR A 373 -12.16 -5.32 17.64
C THR A 373 -13.12 -5.72 16.52
N ARG A 374 -12.66 -5.64 15.27
CA ARG A 374 -13.40 -6.06 14.06
C ARG A 374 -13.81 -7.52 14.10
N SER A 375 -13.04 -8.44 14.66
CA SER A 375 -13.42 -9.86 14.72
C SER A 375 -14.78 -10.07 15.40
N PHE A 376 -15.10 -9.26 16.43
CA PHE A 376 -16.38 -9.33 17.11
C PHE A 376 -17.53 -8.85 16.22
N ARG A 377 -17.28 -7.82 15.40
CA ARG A 377 -18.25 -7.30 14.44
C ARG A 377 -18.48 -8.27 13.29
N CYS A 378 -17.41 -8.81 12.71
CA CYS A 378 -17.48 -9.83 11.66
C CYS A 378 -18.38 -11.00 12.10
N LEU A 379 -18.18 -11.52 13.31
CA LEU A 379 -19.02 -12.59 13.85
C LEU A 379 -20.48 -12.15 14.02
N LEU A 380 -20.72 -10.94 14.54
CA LEU A 380 -22.07 -10.41 14.74
C LEU A 380 -22.81 -10.23 13.40
N ASP A 381 -22.16 -9.66 12.39
CA ASP A 381 -22.74 -9.44 11.06
C ASP A 381 -23.00 -10.76 10.32
N CYS A 382 -22.20 -11.80 10.58
CA CYS A 382 -22.49 -13.15 10.07
C CYS A 382 -23.76 -13.76 10.68
N VAL A 383 -24.01 -13.49 11.97
CA VAL A 383 -25.11 -14.04 12.77
C VAL A 383 -26.40 -13.23 12.59
N ASP A 384 -26.32 -11.91 12.52
CA ASP A 384 -27.46 -10.99 12.52
C ASP A 384 -27.46 -10.10 11.27
N GLN A 385 -28.00 -10.65 10.18
CA GLN A 385 -28.10 -9.95 8.89
C GLN A 385 -29.36 -9.08 8.77
N VAL A 386 -30.19 -9.03 9.81
CA VAL A 386 -31.53 -8.39 9.76
C VAL A 386 -31.51 -7.00 10.38
N HIS A 387 -30.60 -6.73 11.31
CA HIS A 387 -30.57 -5.47 12.06
C HIS A 387 -29.39 -4.60 11.65
N ASP A 388 -29.62 -3.29 11.69
CA ASP A 388 -28.55 -2.32 11.49
C ASP A 388 -27.61 -2.31 12.72
N ASN A 389 -26.40 -2.83 12.53
CA ASN A 389 -25.33 -2.84 13.52
C ASN A 389 -24.44 -1.58 13.43
N SER A 390 -24.96 -0.47 12.90
CA SER A 390 -24.25 0.81 12.81
C SER A 390 -23.70 1.31 14.15
N ASP A 391 -24.44 1.13 15.25
CA ASP A 391 -23.99 1.41 16.61
C ASP A 391 -23.41 0.16 17.28
N PHE A 392 -22.29 -0.33 16.75
CA PHE A 392 -21.59 -1.53 17.27
C PHE A 392 -21.01 -1.31 18.68
N GLY A 393 -20.60 -0.08 18.99
CA GLY A 393 -19.96 0.26 20.26
C GLY A 393 -20.82 0.01 21.50
N LYS A 394 -22.16 0.04 21.38
CA LYS A 394 -23.07 -0.22 22.51
C LYS A 394 -22.94 -1.62 23.12
N TYR A 395 -22.40 -2.58 22.37
CA TYR A 395 -22.20 -3.96 22.82
C TYR A 395 -20.95 -4.12 23.69
N PHE A 396 -20.15 -3.05 23.84
CA PHE A 396 -18.95 -3.00 24.65
C PHE A 396 -19.17 -2.09 25.86
N ARG A 397 -18.43 -2.38 26.94
CA ARG A 397 -18.40 -1.56 28.14
C ARG A 397 -16.96 -1.43 28.60
N ASN A 398 -16.45 -0.19 28.67
CA ASN A 398 -15.07 0.09 29.05
C ASN A 398 -14.05 -0.70 28.21
N GLY A 399 -14.31 -0.86 26.91
CA GLY A 399 -13.41 -1.50 25.97
C GLY A 399 -13.48 -3.03 25.90
N ILE A 400 -14.41 -3.67 26.62
CA ILE A 400 -14.57 -5.13 26.69
C ILE A 400 -15.99 -5.50 26.22
N PRO A 401 -16.20 -6.63 25.51
CA PRO A 401 -17.54 -7.11 25.16
C PRO A 401 -18.42 -7.29 26.40
N GLY A 402 -19.60 -6.66 26.38
CA GLY A 402 -20.60 -6.79 27.44
C GLY A 402 -21.55 -7.97 27.22
N GLN A 403 -22.35 -8.31 28.23
CA GLN A 403 -23.33 -9.39 28.15
C GLN A 403 -24.30 -9.24 26.97
N GLN A 404 -24.68 -8.00 26.62
CA GLN A 404 -25.56 -7.73 25.48
C GLN A 404 -25.01 -8.24 24.15
N TYR A 405 -23.68 -8.25 23.97
CA TYR A 405 -23.04 -8.85 22.80
C TYR A 405 -23.32 -10.36 22.73
N TYR A 406 -23.07 -11.06 23.83
CA TYR A 406 -23.23 -12.50 23.91
C TYR A 406 -24.70 -12.93 23.84
N ASP A 407 -25.61 -12.18 24.48
CA ASP A 407 -27.06 -12.38 24.37
C ASP A 407 -27.52 -12.26 22.91
N ARG A 408 -26.88 -11.42 22.10
CA ARG A 408 -27.21 -11.25 20.69
C ARG A 408 -26.75 -12.42 19.82
N LEU A 409 -25.62 -13.03 20.17
CA LEU A 409 -25.14 -14.25 19.52
C LEU A 409 -25.98 -15.48 19.91
N GLN A 410 -26.52 -15.47 21.14
CA GLN A 410 -27.28 -16.59 21.69
C GLN A 410 -28.52 -16.91 20.84
N GLY A 411 -28.74 -18.20 20.58
CA GLY A 411 -29.89 -18.67 19.79
C GLY A 411 -29.74 -18.51 18.28
N SER A 412 -28.60 -18.01 17.79
CA SER A 412 -28.29 -17.98 16.37
C SER A 412 -28.22 -19.40 15.79
N PRO A 413 -29.00 -19.72 14.73
CA PRO A 413 -28.86 -20.99 14.03
C PRO A 413 -27.47 -21.17 13.43
N LEU A 414 -26.76 -20.09 13.07
CA LEU A 414 -25.40 -20.19 12.53
C LEU A 414 -24.43 -20.84 13.53
N LEU A 415 -24.61 -20.53 14.81
CA LEU A 415 -23.73 -20.97 15.89
C LEU A 415 -24.15 -22.32 16.50
N THR A 416 -25.39 -22.76 16.26
CA THR A 416 -25.97 -23.93 16.96
C THR A 416 -26.57 -25.01 16.06
N ASN A 417 -26.89 -24.71 14.79
CA ASN A 417 -27.52 -25.65 13.86
C ASN A 417 -26.48 -26.38 13.01
N ASP A 418 -26.53 -27.70 12.99
CA ASP A 418 -25.64 -28.58 12.21
C ASP A 418 -25.69 -28.27 10.70
N ASP A 419 -26.86 -27.91 10.15
CA ASP A 419 -27.03 -27.55 8.74
C ASP A 419 -26.34 -26.22 8.35
N LYS A 420 -25.83 -25.49 9.34
CA LYS A 420 -25.13 -24.20 9.15
C LYS A 420 -23.62 -24.31 9.30
N VAL A 421 -23.07 -25.49 9.55
CA VAL A 421 -21.62 -25.71 9.74
C VAL A 421 -20.80 -25.11 8.60
N ARG A 422 -21.23 -25.27 7.34
CA ARG A 422 -20.52 -24.65 6.20
C ARG A 422 -20.36 -23.14 6.31
N LYS A 423 -21.45 -22.43 6.61
CA LYS A 423 -21.42 -20.97 6.81
C LYS A 423 -20.67 -20.60 8.10
N PHE A 424 -20.66 -21.48 9.10
CA PHE A 424 -19.87 -21.28 10.30
C PHE A 424 -18.36 -21.36 10.04
N VAL A 425 -17.88 -22.32 9.24
CA VAL A 425 -16.44 -22.43 8.89
C VAL A 425 -15.95 -21.15 8.22
N SER A 426 -16.74 -20.50 7.35
CA SER A 426 -16.33 -19.22 6.76
C SER A 426 -16.19 -18.08 7.79
N CYS A 427 -16.83 -18.19 8.96
CA CYS A 427 -16.67 -17.23 10.05
C CYS A 427 -15.34 -17.43 10.81
N LEU A 428 -14.75 -18.64 10.75
CA LEU A 428 -13.46 -18.95 11.40
C LEU A 428 -12.28 -18.19 10.78
N GLY A 429 -12.47 -17.48 9.68
CA GLY A 429 -11.44 -16.61 9.11
C GLY A 429 -11.11 -15.38 9.96
N ASP A 430 -11.96 -15.00 10.93
CA ASP A 430 -11.76 -13.85 11.83
C ASP A 430 -12.65 -13.94 13.09
N MET A 431 -12.64 -15.08 13.78
CA MET A 431 -13.55 -15.35 14.90
C MET A 431 -12.88 -15.10 16.26
N PRO A 432 -13.49 -14.33 17.17
CA PRO A 432 -12.97 -14.17 18.54
C PRO A 432 -13.04 -15.49 19.32
N LEU A 433 -11.95 -15.83 20.02
CA LEU A 433 -11.83 -17.05 20.84
C LEU A 433 -12.01 -16.70 22.33
N THR A 434 -13.25 -16.54 22.76
CA THR A 434 -13.59 -16.27 24.17
C THR A 434 -14.31 -17.47 24.81
N PRO A 435 -14.17 -17.72 26.12
CA PRO A 435 -14.92 -18.75 26.82
C PRO A 435 -16.44 -18.63 26.63
N GLU A 436 -16.95 -17.40 26.60
CA GLU A 436 -18.36 -17.08 26.41
C GLU A 436 -18.85 -17.51 25.02
N ILE A 437 -18.09 -17.20 23.95
CA ILE A 437 -18.43 -17.66 22.60
C ILE A 437 -18.39 -19.19 22.53
N TYR A 438 -17.37 -19.83 23.12
CA TYR A 438 -17.28 -21.29 23.14
C TYR A 438 -18.50 -21.94 23.81
N SER A 439 -19.05 -21.31 24.86
CA SER A 439 -20.25 -21.80 25.54
C SER A 439 -21.55 -21.70 24.73
N ILE A 440 -21.57 -20.86 23.69
CA ILE A 440 -22.73 -20.66 22.80
C ILE A 440 -22.75 -21.68 21.65
N LEU A 441 -21.58 -22.21 21.26
CA LEU A 441 -21.46 -23.06 20.08
C LEU A 441 -22.17 -24.42 20.25
N GLY A 442 -22.88 -24.83 19.21
CA GLY A 442 -23.40 -26.19 19.07
C GLY A 442 -22.27 -27.22 18.90
N GLN A 443 -22.59 -28.49 19.10
CA GLN A 443 -21.59 -29.57 19.09
C GLN A 443 -20.84 -29.64 17.75
N SER A 444 -21.53 -29.46 16.62
CA SER A 444 -20.91 -29.47 15.29
C SER A 444 -20.00 -28.26 15.06
N GLN A 445 -20.38 -27.08 15.55
CA GLN A 445 -19.55 -25.86 15.48
C GLN A 445 -18.30 -25.98 16.34
N VAL A 446 -18.42 -26.52 17.57
CA VAL A 446 -17.26 -26.83 18.42
C VAL A 446 -16.31 -27.78 17.68
N LYS A 447 -16.85 -28.84 17.06
CA LYS A 447 -16.04 -29.80 16.32
C LYS A 447 -15.31 -29.16 15.13
N ALA A 448 -15.97 -28.28 14.38
CA ALA A 448 -15.34 -27.55 13.27
C ALA A 448 -14.23 -26.60 13.76
N LEU A 449 -14.42 -25.93 14.90
CA LEU A 449 -13.41 -25.07 15.52
C LEU A 449 -12.19 -25.89 16.00
N ASP A 450 -12.42 -27.05 16.61
CA ASP A 450 -11.32 -27.91 17.06
C ASP A 450 -10.53 -28.49 15.87
N MET A 451 -11.20 -28.80 14.76
CA MET A 451 -10.51 -29.13 13.51
C MET A 451 -9.64 -27.96 13.02
N TYR A 452 -10.17 -26.73 12.98
CA TYR A 452 -9.36 -25.56 12.62
C TYR A 452 -8.11 -25.43 13.51
N LYS A 453 -8.21 -25.69 14.82
CA LYS A 453 -7.06 -25.66 15.74
C LYS A 453 -6.02 -26.74 15.40
N GLU A 454 -6.46 -27.96 15.10
CA GLU A 454 -5.57 -29.05 14.65
C GLU A 454 -4.79 -28.65 13.38
N TRP A 455 -5.51 -28.08 12.41
CA TRP A 455 -4.90 -27.57 11.18
C TRP A 455 -3.95 -26.40 11.43
N ASN A 456 -4.27 -25.52 12.39
CA ASN A 456 -3.38 -24.45 12.81
C ASN A 456 -2.07 -24.97 13.44
N GLU A 457 -2.14 -26.04 14.24
CA GLU A 457 -0.95 -26.72 14.82
C GLU A 457 -0.07 -27.35 13.74
N LYS A 458 -0.69 -27.89 12.68
CA LYS A 458 0.01 -28.37 11.48
C LYS A 458 0.60 -27.22 10.64
N GLY A 459 0.31 -25.97 11.00
CA GLY A 459 0.72 -24.79 10.25
C GLY A 459 -0.05 -24.60 8.96
N ALA A 460 -1.27 -25.15 8.86
CA ALA A 460 -2.15 -25.08 7.70
C ALA A 460 -3.58 -24.52 7.90
N PRO A 461 -3.76 -23.39 8.61
CA PRO A 461 -5.06 -22.82 8.91
C PRO A 461 -5.80 -22.27 7.68
N ASN A 462 -5.09 -21.61 6.75
CA ASN A 462 -5.71 -21.09 5.53
C ASN A 462 -6.24 -22.22 4.65
N THR A 463 -5.49 -23.31 4.59
CA THR A 463 -5.84 -24.53 3.86
C THR A 463 -7.17 -25.12 4.34
N PHE A 464 -7.36 -25.22 5.66
CA PHE A 464 -8.62 -25.67 6.24
C PHE A 464 -9.79 -24.73 5.90
N LEU A 465 -9.58 -23.42 5.97
CA LEU A 465 -10.62 -22.44 5.63
C LEU A 465 -11.02 -22.53 4.14
N GLY A 466 -10.07 -22.85 3.25
CA GLY A 466 -10.34 -23.11 1.83
C GLY A 466 -11.26 -24.32 1.58
N LEU A 467 -11.40 -25.23 2.55
CA LEU A 467 -12.41 -26.29 2.47
C LEU A 467 -13.84 -25.73 2.56
N ALA A 468 -14.05 -24.58 3.22
CA ALA A 468 -15.36 -23.92 3.32
C ALA A 468 -15.90 -23.43 1.96
N ASP A 469 -14.99 -23.05 1.06
CA ASP A 469 -15.29 -22.58 -0.29
C ASP A 469 -15.77 -23.72 -1.21
N GLN A 470 -15.75 -24.96 -0.73
CA GLN A 470 -16.17 -26.12 -1.51
C GLN A 470 -17.70 -26.28 -1.51
N TYR A 471 -18.28 -26.38 -2.70
CA TYR A 471 -19.74 -26.42 -2.92
C TYR A 471 -20.48 -27.64 -2.36
N TYR A 472 -19.77 -28.66 -1.85
CA TYR A 472 -20.31 -30.02 -1.72
C TYR A 472 -20.46 -30.58 -0.30
N PHE A 473 -19.97 -29.90 0.76
CA PHE A 473 -20.24 -30.37 2.13
C PHE A 473 -21.42 -29.61 2.73
N THR A 474 -22.27 -30.34 3.46
CA THR A 474 -23.56 -29.85 3.99
C THR A 474 -23.66 -29.94 5.50
N ASP A 475 -22.81 -30.75 6.14
CA ASP A 475 -22.86 -31.11 7.56
C ASP A 475 -21.44 -31.36 8.13
N ILE A 476 -21.35 -31.66 9.42
CA ILE A 476 -20.07 -31.89 10.10
C ILE A 476 -19.39 -33.21 9.68
N ASP A 477 -20.12 -34.27 9.41
CA ASP A 477 -19.56 -35.57 9.05
C ASP A 477 -18.91 -35.53 7.66
N SER A 478 -19.55 -34.83 6.72
CA SER A 478 -18.99 -34.54 5.40
C SER A 478 -17.75 -33.65 5.49
N LEU A 479 -17.72 -32.68 6.41
CA LEU A 479 -16.51 -31.88 6.68
C LEU A 479 -15.38 -32.72 7.29
N ILE A 480 -15.66 -33.60 8.26
CA ILE A 480 -14.67 -34.53 8.83
C ILE A 480 -14.09 -35.43 7.74
N SER A 481 -14.96 -36.00 6.91
CA SER A 481 -14.56 -36.84 5.79
C SER A 481 -13.68 -36.06 4.80
N LEU A 482 -14.09 -34.85 4.41
CA LEU A 482 -13.35 -34.00 3.49
C LEU A 482 -11.99 -33.57 4.09
N SER A 483 -11.96 -33.17 5.35
CA SER A 483 -10.73 -32.80 6.06
C SER A 483 -9.74 -33.97 6.11
N ARG A 484 -10.19 -35.19 6.41
CA ARG A 484 -9.31 -36.36 6.40
C ARG A 484 -8.75 -36.68 5.01
N LYS A 485 -9.58 -36.52 3.97
CA LYS A 485 -9.17 -36.69 2.58
C LYS A 485 -8.14 -35.62 2.18
N ALA A 486 -8.38 -34.36 2.57
CA ALA A 486 -7.49 -33.24 2.35
C ALA A 486 -6.15 -33.42 3.08
N ASP A 487 -6.16 -33.90 4.32
CA ASP A 487 -4.94 -34.18 5.10
C ASP A 487 -4.08 -35.26 4.41
N SER A 488 -4.72 -36.36 3.96
CA SER A 488 -4.05 -37.39 3.17
C SER A 488 -3.50 -36.84 1.86
N PHE A 489 -4.27 -35.99 1.17
CA PHE A 489 -3.86 -35.37 -0.08
C PHE A 489 -2.63 -34.47 0.11
N LEU A 490 -2.60 -33.63 1.15
CA LEU A 490 -1.46 -32.76 1.45
C LEU A 490 -0.23 -33.51 1.95
N SER A 491 -0.41 -34.72 2.51
CA SER A 491 0.75 -35.55 2.86
C SER A 491 1.57 -35.96 1.62
N GLU A 492 0.91 -36.09 0.47
CA GLU A 492 1.56 -36.38 -0.82
C GLU A 492 1.87 -35.10 -1.60
N TYR A 493 0.99 -34.09 -1.53
CA TYR A 493 1.08 -32.83 -2.28
C TYR A 493 1.06 -31.59 -1.34
N PRO A 494 2.10 -31.37 -0.52
CA PRO A 494 2.08 -30.39 0.57
C PRO A 494 1.97 -28.92 0.17
N LEU A 495 2.27 -28.54 -1.08
CA LEU A 495 2.16 -27.16 -1.55
C LEU A 495 0.89 -26.88 -2.38
N ALA A 496 -0.07 -27.81 -2.41
CA ALA A 496 -1.31 -27.64 -3.17
C ALA A 496 -2.26 -26.63 -2.50
N ASP A 497 -2.76 -25.65 -3.26
CA ASP A 497 -3.88 -24.81 -2.81
C ASP A 497 -5.17 -25.62 -2.86
N LEU A 498 -5.90 -25.68 -1.74
CA LEU A 498 -7.14 -26.44 -1.64
C LEU A 498 -8.40 -25.62 -1.97
N ALA A 499 -8.28 -24.31 -2.18
CA ALA A 499 -9.41 -23.46 -2.52
C ALA A 499 -10.08 -23.92 -3.82
N GLY A 500 -11.38 -24.24 -3.76
CA GLY A 500 -12.13 -24.73 -4.93
C GLY A 500 -11.75 -26.14 -5.42
N ARG A 501 -10.83 -26.85 -4.75
CA ARG A 501 -10.22 -28.10 -5.24
C ARG A 501 -10.91 -29.39 -4.76
N SER A 502 -12.21 -29.32 -4.48
CA SER A 502 -12.99 -30.46 -3.94
C SER A 502 -12.96 -31.69 -4.84
N ARG A 503 -13.00 -31.44 -6.15
CA ARG A 503 -13.11 -32.46 -7.18
C ARG A 503 -11.81 -33.23 -7.31
N ILE A 504 -10.67 -32.52 -7.31
CA ILE A 504 -9.35 -33.15 -7.43
C ILE A 504 -8.96 -33.92 -6.15
N ILE A 505 -9.33 -33.42 -4.96
CA ILE A 505 -9.16 -34.16 -3.70
C ILE A 505 -9.97 -35.47 -3.74
N ASN A 506 -11.21 -35.43 -4.22
CA ASN A 506 -12.01 -36.64 -4.36
C ASN A 506 -11.43 -37.60 -5.42
N ALA A 507 -10.86 -37.08 -6.51
CA ALA A 507 -10.19 -37.89 -7.52
C ALA A 507 -8.98 -38.63 -6.92
N TYR A 508 -8.15 -37.96 -6.14
CA TYR A 508 -7.04 -38.57 -5.40
C TYR A 508 -7.52 -39.71 -4.48
N VAL A 509 -8.61 -39.50 -3.73
CA VAL A 509 -9.17 -40.52 -2.84
C VAL A 509 -9.72 -41.74 -3.60
N GLN A 510 -10.15 -41.56 -4.84
CA GLN A 510 -10.56 -42.63 -5.73
C GLN A 510 -9.37 -43.38 -6.37
N GLY A 511 -8.13 -42.99 -6.05
CA GLY A 511 -6.90 -43.55 -6.62
C GLY A 511 -6.62 -43.11 -8.04
N LYS A 512 -7.23 -42.01 -8.51
CA LYS A 512 -7.04 -41.50 -9.88
C LYS A 512 -5.64 -40.94 -10.10
N ASP A 513 -4.95 -40.53 -9.05
CA ASP A 513 -3.53 -40.16 -9.09
C ASP A 513 -2.63 -41.34 -9.47
N ALA A 514 -2.95 -42.55 -9.00
CA ALA A 514 -2.24 -43.76 -9.38
C ALA A 514 -2.54 -44.18 -10.83
N ILE A 515 -3.77 -43.95 -11.32
CA ILE A 515 -4.17 -44.26 -12.71
C ILE A 515 -3.52 -43.27 -13.69
N LEU A 516 -3.58 -41.97 -13.40
CA LEU A 516 -2.92 -40.96 -14.23
C LEU A 516 -1.40 -41.00 -14.10
N GLY A 517 -0.87 -41.50 -12.98
CA GLY A 517 0.52 -41.36 -12.60
C GLY A 517 0.73 -40.17 -11.65
N LYS A 518 1.38 -40.43 -10.51
CA LYS A 518 1.55 -39.45 -9.43
C LYS A 518 2.23 -38.16 -9.88
N GLU A 519 3.20 -38.26 -10.78
CA GLU A 519 3.95 -37.10 -11.27
C GLU A 519 3.06 -36.18 -12.13
N TYR A 520 2.32 -36.73 -13.09
CA TYR A 520 1.39 -35.95 -13.91
C TYR A 520 0.22 -35.39 -13.08
N PHE A 521 -0.24 -36.16 -12.08
CA PHE A 521 -1.27 -35.67 -11.17
C PHE A 521 -0.77 -34.51 -10.30
N ALA A 522 0.49 -34.57 -9.84
CA ALA A 522 1.13 -33.45 -9.16
C ALA A 522 1.18 -32.21 -10.06
N ASP A 523 1.64 -32.38 -11.30
CA ASP A 523 1.75 -31.29 -12.28
C ASP A 523 0.40 -30.59 -12.53
N LEU A 524 -0.72 -31.32 -12.55
CA LEU A 524 -2.08 -30.76 -12.63
C LEU A 524 -2.49 -29.99 -11.38
N VAL A 525 -2.19 -30.54 -10.20
CA VAL A 525 -2.64 -29.96 -8.92
C VAL A 525 -1.90 -28.66 -8.60
N LEU A 526 -0.64 -28.56 -9.00
CA LEU A 526 0.30 -27.53 -8.56
C LEU A 526 0.39 -26.34 -9.53
N TYR A 527 -0.06 -26.52 -10.77
CA TYR A 527 -0.10 -25.49 -11.79
C TYR A 527 -1.54 -25.05 -12.06
N ASN A 528 -1.80 -23.75 -11.94
CA ASN A 528 -3.16 -23.21 -11.94
C ASN A 528 -3.66 -22.84 -13.35
N CYS A 529 -3.88 -23.82 -14.22
CA CYS A 529 -4.46 -23.59 -15.56
C CYS A 529 -5.94 -24.03 -15.67
N ASP A 530 -6.62 -24.23 -14.54
CA ASP A 530 -7.96 -24.80 -14.44
C ASP A 530 -8.12 -26.25 -14.98
N ALA A 531 -7.04 -26.91 -15.41
CA ALA A 531 -7.09 -28.30 -15.88
C ALA A 531 -7.52 -29.28 -14.79
N ASP A 532 -7.15 -29.04 -13.53
CA ASP A 532 -7.63 -29.79 -12.36
C ASP A 532 -9.16 -29.73 -12.19
N TYR A 533 -9.78 -28.58 -12.49
CA TYR A 533 -11.22 -28.38 -12.39
C TYR A 533 -11.94 -29.19 -13.47
N VAL A 534 -11.35 -29.21 -14.67
CA VAL A 534 -11.79 -30.04 -15.80
C VAL A 534 -11.65 -31.53 -15.46
N PHE A 535 -10.55 -31.92 -14.83
CA PHE A 535 -10.22 -33.31 -14.49
C PHE A 535 -11.17 -33.90 -13.43
N GLY A 536 -11.48 -33.14 -12.38
CA GLY A 536 -12.00 -33.72 -11.14
C GLY A 536 -13.46 -34.25 -11.14
N ALA A 537 -14.32 -33.92 -12.12
CA ALA A 537 -15.74 -34.33 -12.10
C ALA A 537 -16.20 -35.23 -13.26
N ALA A 538 -15.48 -35.29 -14.39
CA ALA A 538 -16.02 -35.84 -15.64
C ALA A 538 -15.19 -36.96 -16.29
N VAL A 539 -14.01 -37.28 -15.76
CA VAL A 539 -13.13 -38.27 -16.38
C VAL A 539 -13.30 -39.63 -15.71
N ASP A 540 -13.74 -40.64 -16.47
CA ASP A 540 -13.76 -42.03 -16.03
C ASP A 540 -12.36 -42.67 -16.09
N ASN A 541 -12.21 -43.88 -15.54
CA ASN A 541 -10.90 -44.53 -15.47
C ASN A 541 -10.35 -44.89 -16.87
N GLU A 542 -11.20 -45.23 -17.84
CA GLU A 542 -10.78 -45.56 -19.20
C GLU A 542 -10.18 -44.34 -19.91
N LYS A 543 -10.85 -43.19 -19.81
CA LYS A 543 -10.32 -41.92 -20.34
C LYS A 543 -9.05 -41.49 -19.60
N LEU A 544 -8.91 -41.77 -18.30
CA LEU A 544 -7.67 -41.49 -17.56
C LEU A 544 -6.50 -42.34 -18.02
N GLU A 545 -6.71 -43.63 -18.24
CA GLU A 545 -5.67 -44.52 -18.80
C GLU A 545 -5.25 -44.05 -20.19
N LYS A 546 -6.20 -43.57 -21.01
CA LYS A 546 -5.91 -42.99 -22.32
C LYS A 546 -5.08 -41.70 -22.21
N ILE A 547 -5.46 -40.78 -21.33
CA ILE A 547 -4.68 -39.55 -21.08
C ILE A 547 -3.27 -39.89 -20.57
N HIS A 548 -3.14 -40.87 -19.68
CA HIS A 548 -1.83 -41.33 -19.20
C HIS A 548 -0.95 -41.83 -20.36
N GLN A 549 -1.49 -42.66 -21.25
CA GLN A 549 -0.78 -43.15 -22.43
C GLN A 549 -0.37 -42.01 -23.38
N HIS A 550 -1.25 -41.03 -23.57
CA HIS A 550 -0.94 -39.83 -24.35
C HIS A 550 0.19 -39.02 -23.72
N LEU A 551 0.14 -38.78 -22.41
CA LEU A 551 1.19 -38.06 -21.68
C LEU A 551 2.54 -38.79 -21.75
N ASP A 552 2.55 -40.11 -21.57
CA ASP A 552 3.76 -40.93 -21.71
C ASP A 552 4.34 -40.88 -23.11
N THR A 553 3.48 -40.82 -24.13
CA THR A 553 3.90 -40.63 -25.52
C THR A 553 4.53 -39.26 -25.70
N LEU A 554 3.81 -38.20 -25.30
CA LEU A 554 4.25 -36.81 -25.43
C LEU A 554 5.55 -36.52 -24.64
N SER A 555 5.76 -37.20 -23.51
CA SER A 555 6.95 -37.03 -22.67
C SER A 555 8.27 -37.39 -23.39
N ARG A 556 8.21 -38.19 -24.46
CA ARG A 556 9.38 -38.61 -25.25
C ARG A 556 9.87 -37.52 -26.20
N PHE A 557 8.99 -36.60 -26.59
CA PHE A 557 9.26 -35.60 -27.62
C PHE A 557 9.88 -34.31 -27.10
N ASN A 558 10.41 -34.28 -25.87
CA ASN A 558 11.09 -33.11 -25.27
C ASN A 558 10.36 -31.77 -25.50
N LEU A 559 9.03 -31.76 -25.32
CA LEU A 559 8.18 -30.60 -25.60
C LEU A 559 8.40 -29.47 -24.57
N PHE A 560 8.12 -28.23 -24.97
CA PHE A 560 8.23 -27.04 -24.10
C PHE A 560 9.57 -26.91 -23.36
N ASP A 561 10.68 -27.22 -24.03
CA ASP A 561 12.02 -27.19 -23.44
C ASP A 561 12.13 -28.07 -22.17
N GLY A 562 11.34 -29.14 -22.10
CA GLY A 562 11.29 -30.04 -20.95
C GLY A 562 10.36 -29.59 -19.82
N ASP A 563 9.55 -28.53 -20.00
CA ASP A 563 8.50 -28.12 -19.06
C ASP A 563 7.32 -29.10 -19.08
N ARG A 564 7.52 -30.21 -18.38
CA ARG A 564 6.55 -31.30 -18.26
C ARG A 564 5.20 -30.82 -17.73
N ALA A 565 5.18 -29.91 -16.76
CA ALA A 565 3.94 -29.47 -16.17
C ALA A 565 3.08 -28.67 -17.16
N ARG A 566 3.69 -27.79 -17.96
CA ARG A 566 2.99 -27.08 -19.03
C ARG A 566 2.48 -28.05 -20.09
N MET A 567 3.31 -29.03 -20.49
CA MET A 567 2.90 -30.10 -21.40
C MET A 567 1.68 -30.86 -20.88
N VAL A 568 1.69 -31.31 -19.62
CA VAL A 568 0.58 -32.02 -18.98
C VAL A 568 -0.70 -31.20 -19.02
N ASN A 569 -0.61 -29.93 -18.64
CA ASN A 569 -1.75 -29.03 -18.57
C ASN A 569 -2.37 -28.77 -19.95
N TYR A 570 -1.55 -28.50 -20.97
CA TYR A 570 -2.05 -28.27 -22.33
C TYR A 570 -2.56 -29.55 -23.00
N ALA A 571 -1.90 -30.68 -22.77
CA ALA A 571 -2.37 -31.97 -23.27
C ALA A 571 -3.75 -32.32 -22.68
N VAL A 572 -3.95 -32.14 -21.37
CA VAL A 572 -5.25 -32.39 -20.72
C VAL A 572 -6.33 -31.41 -21.21
N LEU A 573 -5.99 -30.14 -21.45
CA LEU A 573 -6.93 -29.16 -22.00
C LEU A 573 -7.29 -29.44 -23.48
N ALA A 574 -6.32 -29.82 -24.30
CA ALA A 574 -6.53 -30.19 -25.71
C ALA A 574 -7.38 -31.47 -25.84
N ASP A 575 -7.14 -32.47 -24.98
CA ASP A 575 -7.91 -33.73 -24.97
C ASP A 575 -9.32 -33.58 -24.36
N ARG A 576 -9.59 -32.50 -23.62
CA ARG A 576 -10.92 -32.20 -23.05
C ARG A 576 -12.01 -32.21 -24.12
N PHE A 577 -11.73 -31.64 -25.29
CA PHE A 577 -12.69 -31.51 -26.39
C PHE A 577 -12.62 -32.67 -27.40
N GLY A 578 -11.72 -33.63 -27.20
CA GLY A 578 -11.49 -34.74 -28.13
C GLY A 578 -10.80 -34.33 -29.43
N SER A 579 -10.42 -33.06 -29.59
CA SER A 579 -9.84 -32.49 -30.80
C SER A 579 -8.46 -33.10 -31.11
N ALA A 580 -7.68 -33.44 -30.08
CA ALA A 580 -6.33 -33.97 -30.24
C ALA A 580 -6.22 -35.49 -30.02
N SER A 581 -7.30 -36.17 -29.61
CA SER A 581 -7.21 -37.59 -29.22
C SER A 581 -6.72 -38.49 -30.35
N GLN A 582 -7.16 -38.24 -31.58
CA GLN A 582 -6.72 -39.02 -32.75
C GLN A 582 -5.23 -38.76 -33.05
N LEU A 583 -4.79 -37.50 -32.98
CA LEU A 583 -3.40 -37.13 -33.20
C LEU A 583 -2.48 -37.82 -32.18
N PHE A 584 -2.88 -37.82 -30.91
CA PHE A 584 -2.12 -38.48 -29.84
C PHE A 584 -2.09 -40.00 -30.00
N ASP A 585 -3.19 -40.61 -30.48
CA ASP A 585 -3.23 -42.05 -30.78
C ASP A 585 -2.24 -42.42 -31.91
N GLU A 586 -2.11 -41.58 -32.94
CA GLU A 586 -1.14 -41.80 -34.03
C GLU A 586 0.30 -41.56 -33.59
N LEU A 587 0.54 -40.52 -32.78
CA LEU A 587 1.87 -40.22 -32.22
C LEU A 587 2.42 -41.35 -31.35
N ALA A 588 1.58 -42.22 -30.79
CA ALA A 588 2.01 -43.38 -30.01
C ALA A 588 2.86 -44.38 -30.82
N GLY A 589 2.70 -44.39 -32.15
CA GLY A 589 3.50 -45.21 -33.08
C GLY A 589 4.76 -44.52 -33.61
N VAL A 590 5.04 -43.29 -33.19
CA VAL A 590 6.17 -42.48 -33.66
C VAL A 590 7.26 -42.47 -32.59
N ASP A 591 8.46 -42.93 -32.95
CA ASP A 591 9.59 -43.02 -32.01
C ASP A 591 10.24 -41.65 -31.75
N GLU A 592 10.42 -40.84 -32.79
CA GLU A 592 11.04 -39.52 -32.74
C GLU A 592 10.34 -38.58 -33.72
N LEU A 593 10.21 -37.31 -33.33
CA LEU A 593 9.78 -36.23 -34.22
C LEU A 593 11.00 -35.42 -34.65
N ASP A 594 11.02 -34.97 -35.90
CA ASP A 594 11.95 -33.91 -36.27
C ASP A 594 11.58 -32.59 -35.58
N GLU A 595 12.55 -31.67 -35.51
CA GLU A 595 12.43 -30.38 -34.82
C GLU A 595 11.23 -29.56 -35.32
N THR A 596 10.95 -29.59 -36.63
CA THR A 596 9.83 -28.84 -37.24
C THR A 596 8.47 -29.40 -36.84
N THR A 597 8.35 -30.72 -36.77
CA THR A 597 7.12 -31.41 -36.38
C THR A 597 6.89 -31.28 -34.87
N GLN A 598 7.96 -31.31 -34.08
CA GLN A 598 7.94 -31.04 -32.65
C GLN A 598 7.45 -29.61 -32.34
N ASP A 599 7.95 -28.61 -33.08
CA ASP A 599 7.50 -27.21 -32.96
C ASP A 599 6.02 -27.07 -33.31
N SER A 600 5.58 -27.74 -34.38
CA SER A 600 4.16 -27.77 -34.77
C SER A 600 3.29 -28.37 -33.67
N LEU A 601 3.76 -29.41 -32.99
CA LEU A 601 3.05 -30.03 -31.86
C LEU A 601 2.96 -29.11 -30.64
N ASN A 602 4.04 -28.36 -30.35
CA ASN A 602 4.01 -27.33 -29.30
C ASN A 602 2.90 -26.29 -29.60
N ILE A 603 2.78 -25.83 -30.84
CA ILE A 603 1.75 -24.86 -31.25
C ILE A 603 0.34 -25.47 -31.11
N VAL A 604 0.14 -26.73 -31.54
CA VAL A 604 -1.14 -27.44 -31.40
C VAL A 604 -1.55 -27.50 -29.93
N LEU A 605 -0.64 -27.87 -29.03
CA LEU A 605 -0.92 -27.95 -27.59
C LEU A 605 -1.24 -26.58 -26.98
N ARG A 606 -0.45 -25.54 -27.28
CA ARG A 606 -0.64 -24.17 -26.78
C ARG A 606 -1.98 -23.56 -27.21
N THR A 607 -2.42 -23.88 -28.42
CA THR A 607 -3.66 -23.37 -29.01
C THR A 607 -4.87 -24.25 -28.70
N CYS A 608 -4.74 -25.25 -27.82
CA CYS A 608 -5.79 -26.23 -27.52
C CYS A 608 -6.34 -26.93 -28.79
N ASN A 609 -5.48 -27.11 -29.78
CA ASN A 609 -5.78 -27.64 -31.11
C ASN A 609 -6.90 -26.89 -31.85
N ARG A 610 -6.80 -25.55 -31.92
CA ARG A 610 -7.81 -24.66 -32.54
C ARG A 610 -8.25 -25.08 -33.94
N TYR A 611 -7.31 -25.53 -34.77
CA TYR A 611 -7.57 -25.93 -36.16
C TYR A 611 -7.84 -27.43 -36.33
N ASP A 612 -8.01 -28.17 -35.24
CA ASP A 612 -8.42 -29.58 -35.26
C ASP A 612 -7.47 -30.45 -36.10
N ILE A 613 -6.17 -30.38 -35.82
CA ILE A 613 -5.15 -31.28 -36.39
C ILE A 613 -5.38 -32.69 -35.84
N ARG A 614 -5.58 -33.67 -36.74
CA ARG A 614 -6.05 -35.01 -36.37
C ARG A 614 -5.02 -36.12 -36.58
N THR A 615 -4.03 -35.93 -37.45
CA THR A 615 -3.09 -36.99 -37.85
C THR A 615 -1.65 -36.52 -37.82
N VAL A 616 -0.70 -37.45 -37.74
CA VAL A 616 0.74 -37.14 -37.81
C VAL A 616 1.08 -36.53 -39.18
N GLU A 617 0.45 -36.99 -40.25
CA GLU A 617 0.62 -36.40 -41.60
C GLU A 617 0.17 -34.94 -41.65
N GLU A 618 -0.96 -34.60 -41.00
CA GLU A 618 -1.41 -33.21 -40.89
C GLU A 618 -0.45 -32.37 -40.04
N LEU A 619 0.20 -32.97 -39.02
CA LEU A 619 1.19 -32.32 -38.17
C LEU A 619 2.52 -32.07 -38.91
N GLU A 620 3.01 -33.05 -39.69
CA GLU A 620 4.18 -32.89 -40.55
C GLU A 620 3.95 -31.81 -41.62
N ASN A 621 2.71 -31.67 -42.09
CA ASN A 621 2.27 -30.67 -43.05
C ASN A 621 1.56 -29.47 -42.41
N TYR A 622 1.81 -29.20 -41.12
CA TYR A 622 1.06 -28.26 -40.30
C TYR A 622 0.78 -26.93 -40.99
N ARG A 623 1.82 -26.28 -41.51
CA ARG A 623 1.68 -24.97 -42.19
C ARG A 623 0.72 -25.01 -43.37
N ALA A 624 0.77 -26.06 -44.19
CA ALA A 624 -0.10 -26.17 -45.36
C ALA A 624 -1.57 -26.41 -44.96
N VAL A 625 -1.79 -27.32 -44.01
CA VAL A 625 -3.13 -27.66 -43.50
C VAL A 625 -3.76 -26.44 -42.82
N VAL A 626 -3.01 -25.75 -41.98
CA VAL A 626 -3.51 -24.56 -41.29
C VAL A 626 -3.68 -23.40 -42.25
N ALA A 627 -2.80 -23.21 -43.24
CA ALA A 627 -3.00 -22.18 -44.27
C ALA A 627 -4.30 -22.41 -45.05
N GLU A 628 -4.64 -23.65 -45.43
CA GLU A 628 -5.90 -23.97 -46.09
C GLU A 628 -7.11 -23.62 -45.21
N ARG A 629 -7.11 -24.09 -43.95
CA ARG A 629 -8.21 -23.88 -43.00
C ARG A 629 -8.37 -22.41 -42.62
N ALA A 630 -7.27 -21.72 -42.29
CA ALA A 630 -7.26 -20.30 -41.97
C ALA A 630 -7.64 -19.42 -43.18
N THR A 631 -7.33 -19.84 -44.42
CA THR A 631 -7.77 -19.10 -45.62
C THR A 631 -9.30 -19.13 -45.76
N SER A 632 -9.93 -20.27 -45.48
CA SER A 632 -11.40 -20.38 -45.46
C SER A 632 -12.01 -19.44 -44.43
N ASP A 633 -11.43 -19.39 -43.23
CA ASP A 633 -11.89 -18.48 -42.16
C ASP A 633 -11.65 -17.00 -42.51
N LEU A 634 -10.53 -16.68 -43.17
CA LEU A 634 -10.16 -15.31 -43.55
C LEU A 634 -11.15 -14.68 -44.54
N VAL A 635 -11.78 -15.49 -45.39
CA VAL A 635 -12.79 -15.04 -46.37
C VAL A 635 -14.23 -15.33 -45.92
N SER A 636 -14.43 -15.72 -44.65
CA SER A 636 -15.74 -15.95 -44.07
C SER A 636 -16.59 -14.68 -44.05
N ASP A 637 -17.90 -14.83 -44.26
CA ASP A 637 -18.86 -13.73 -44.09
C ASP A 637 -18.96 -13.26 -42.63
N ASP A 638 -18.48 -14.07 -41.68
CA ASP A 638 -18.33 -13.72 -40.27
C ASP A 638 -16.95 -13.09 -40.00
N VAL A 639 -16.93 -11.79 -39.71
CA VAL A 639 -15.70 -11.06 -39.45
C VAL A 639 -14.94 -11.57 -38.20
N ARG A 640 -15.59 -12.31 -37.30
CA ARG A 640 -14.93 -12.93 -36.14
C ARG A 640 -13.97 -14.03 -36.58
N ASP A 641 -14.39 -14.87 -37.51
CA ASP A 641 -13.57 -15.93 -38.09
C ASP A 641 -12.40 -15.29 -38.84
N ALA A 642 -12.67 -14.25 -39.64
CA ALA A 642 -11.66 -13.57 -40.41
C ALA A 642 -10.61 -12.85 -39.54
N CYS A 643 -11.03 -12.11 -38.51
CA CYS A 643 -10.13 -11.50 -37.53
C CYS A 643 -9.32 -12.58 -36.79
N GLY A 644 -9.97 -13.68 -36.43
CA GLY A 644 -9.35 -14.81 -35.77
C GLY A 644 -8.27 -15.49 -36.62
N ALA A 645 -8.50 -15.60 -37.92
CA ALA A 645 -7.58 -16.20 -38.89
C ALA A 645 -6.37 -15.30 -39.17
N ILE A 646 -6.57 -14.01 -39.47
CA ILE A 646 -5.44 -13.10 -39.71
C ILE A 646 -4.59 -12.90 -38.45
N SER A 647 -5.22 -12.84 -37.27
CA SER A 647 -4.49 -12.77 -36.00
C SER A 647 -3.61 -14.00 -35.80
N PHE A 648 -4.14 -15.19 -36.12
CA PHE A 648 -3.37 -16.43 -36.08
C PHE A 648 -2.25 -16.46 -37.13
N ILE A 649 -2.48 -16.00 -38.37
CA ILE A 649 -1.44 -15.94 -39.41
C ILE A 649 -0.28 -15.03 -38.98
N MET A 650 -0.60 -13.89 -38.37
CA MET A 650 0.42 -12.93 -37.90
C MET A 650 1.10 -13.40 -36.61
N LEU A 651 0.39 -14.09 -35.73
CA LEU A 651 0.84 -14.59 -34.42
C LEU A 651 0.48 -16.08 -34.26
N PRO A 652 1.14 -16.99 -35.03
CA PRO A 652 0.84 -18.43 -34.97
C PRO A 652 1.25 -19.05 -33.64
N ASP A 653 2.25 -18.46 -32.97
CA ASP A 653 2.85 -18.95 -31.72
C ASP A 653 2.30 -18.18 -30.51
N LEU A 654 0.98 -18.23 -30.29
CA LEU A 654 0.35 -17.48 -29.20
C LEU A 654 0.78 -18.03 -27.83
N ASP A 655 1.82 -17.45 -27.24
CA ASP A 655 2.28 -17.72 -25.86
C ASP A 655 1.50 -16.95 -24.78
N GLY A 656 0.26 -16.56 -25.09
CA GLY A 656 -0.61 -15.79 -24.19
C GLY A 656 -0.32 -14.28 -24.15
N TYR A 657 0.68 -13.80 -24.90
CA TYR A 657 1.01 -12.38 -25.07
C TYR A 657 0.78 -11.90 -26.49
N ASP A 658 0.35 -10.65 -26.62
CA ASP A 658 0.32 -9.94 -27.89
C ASP A 658 1.15 -8.63 -27.81
N LEU A 659 1.16 -7.85 -28.88
CA LEU A 659 1.89 -6.57 -28.92
C LEU A 659 1.36 -5.52 -27.92
N SER A 660 0.16 -5.68 -27.37
CA SER A 660 -0.38 -4.77 -26.36
C SER A 660 0.36 -4.87 -25.03
N CYS A 661 1.08 -5.97 -24.80
CA CYS A 661 1.86 -6.19 -23.58
C CYS A 661 3.20 -5.44 -23.57
N PHE A 662 3.56 -4.71 -24.62
CA PHE A 662 4.85 -4.00 -24.72
C PHE A 662 4.65 -2.49 -24.72
N ASP A 663 5.56 -1.75 -24.08
CA ASP A 663 5.62 -0.30 -24.22
C ASP A 663 6.23 0.10 -25.56
N LEU A 664 5.46 -0.09 -26.63
CA LEU A 664 5.87 0.22 -28.00
C LEU A 664 6.27 1.70 -28.16
N ASN A 665 5.74 2.61 -27.32
CA ASN A 665 6.14 4.01 -27.37
C ASN A 665 7.56 4.19 -26.83
N ALA A 666 7.87 3.71 -25.62
CA ALA A 666 9.22 3.83 -25.05
C ALA A 666 10.26 3.08 -25.89
N LEU A 667 9.93 1.88 -26.36
CA LEU A 667 10.77 1.08 -27.23
C LEU A 667 11.01 1.76 -28.60
N GLY A 668 10.01 2.45 -29.15
CA GLY A 668 10.15 3.24 -30.36
C GLY A 668 11.12 4.42 -30.22
N HIS A 669 11.14 5.09 -29.07
CA HIS A 669 12.12 6.15 -28.77
C HIS A 669 13.56 5.65 -28.66
N ARG A 670 13.77 4.35 -28.43
CA ARG A 670 15.08 3.69 -28.48
C ARG A 670 15.51 3.32 -29.91
N HIS A 671 14.72 3.65 -30.93
CA HIS A 671 14.99 3.41 -32.34
C HIS A 671 15.23 1.92 -32.69
N ILE A 672 14.53 0.99 -32.03
CA ILE A 672 14.71 -0.45 -32.27
C ILE A 672 13.88 -0.99 -33.44
N PHE A 673 12.83 -0.27 -33.85
CA PHE A 673 11.89 -0.74 -34.87
C PHE A 673 12.40 -0.49 -36.29
N SER A 674 12.32 -1.53 -37.12
CA SER A 674 12.45 -1.43 -38.57
C SER A 674 11.17 -0.84 -39.19
N PRO A 675 11.20 -0.37 -40.46
CA PRO A 675 9.98 0.02 -41.17
C PRO A 675 8.92 -1.10 -41.23
N ASP A 676 9.35 -2.35 -41.39
CA ASP A 676 8.46 -3.52 -41.42
C ASP A 676 7.85 -3.78 -40.03
N ASP A 677 8.60 -3.55 -38.95
CA ASP A 677 8.08 -3.67 -37.56
C ASP A 677 6.97 -2.64 -37.31
N VAL A 678 7.19 -1.39 -37.75
CA VAL A 678 6.18 -0.32 -37.63
C VAL A 678 4.93 -0.66 -38.44
N ALA A 679 5.10 -1.21 -39.65
CA ALA A 679 3.98 -1.68 -40.46
C ALA A 679 3.23 -2.84 -39.78
N THR A 680 3.93 -3.75 -39.12
CA THR A 680 3.37 -4.88 -38.36
C THR A 680 2.52 -4.38 -37.18
N ILE A 681 3.05 -3.47 -36.36
CA ILE A 681 2.33 -2.87 -35.23
C ILE A 681 1.05 -2.17 -35.71
N ASN A 682 1.15 -1.40 -36.80
CA ASN A 682 0.01 -0.67 -37.35
C ASN A 682 -1.06 -1.62 -37.89
N LEU A 683 -0.67 -2.64 -38.66
CA LEU A 683 -1.61 -3.62 -39.18
C LEU A 683 -2.30 -4.38 -38.04
N TYR A 684 -1.54 -4.86 -37.05
CA TYR A 684 -2.08 -5.61 -35.90
C TYR A 684 -3.12 -4.81 -35.11
N ARG A 685 -2.89 -3.50 -34.91
CA ARG A 685 -3.87 -2.61 -34.27
C ARG A 685 -5.12 -2.41 -35.11
N GLN A 686 -4.99 -2.33 -36.43
CA GLN A 686 -6.12 -2.08 -37.34
C GLN A 686 -7.02 -3.32 -37.49
N ILE A 687 -6.46 -4.53 -37.43
CA ILE A 687 -7.21 -5.78 -37.55
C ILE A 687 -7.91 -6.23 -36.24
N SER A 688 -7.83 -5.44 -35.16
CA SER A 688 -8.48 -5.77 -33.89
C SER A 688 -10.00 -5.94 -34.07
N PRO A 689 -10.62 -7.00 -33.50
CA PRO A 689 -12.06 -7.25 -33.60
C PRO A 689 -12.92 -6.04 -33.18
N THR A 690 -12.43 -5.24 -32.22
CA THR A 690 -13.12 -4.04 -31.71
C THR A 690 -13.35 -2.97 -32.78
N ASN A 691 -12.47 -2.87 -33.79
CA ASN A 691 -12.63 -1.93 -34.91
C ASN A 691 -13.79 -2.31 -35.86
N PHE A 692 -14.35 -3.51 -35.69
CA PHE A 692 -15.41 -4.07 -36.51
C PHE A 692 -16.72 -4.29 -35.73
N GLY A 693 -16.86 -3.67 -34.55
CA GLY A 693 -18.11 -3.67 -33.78
C GLY A 693 -18.30 -4.88 -32.86
N LEU A 694 -17.20 -5.56 -32.50
CA LEU A 694 -17.18 -6.67 -31.56
C LEU A 694 -16.68 -6.21 -30.18
N GLU A 695 -17.22 -6.80 -29.12
CA GLU A 695 -16.81 -6.63 -27.73
C GLU A 695 -16.48 -8.00 -27.12
N TYR A 696 -15.48 -8.04 -26.24
CA TYR A 696 -15.04 -9.29 -25.63
C TYR A 696 -15.85 -9.59 -24.37
N ASP A 697 -16.48 -10.77 -24.32
CA ASP A 697 -17.16 -11.29 -23.14
C ASP A 697 -16.21 -12.22 -22.38
N GLY A 698 -15.80 -11.79 -21.18
CA GLY A 698 -14.85 -12.54 -20.34
C GLY A 698 -15.44 -13.78 -19.66
N TRP A 699 -16.76 -13.97 -19.62
CA TRP A 699 -17.40 -15.17 -19.08
C TRP A 699 -17.48 -16.29 -20.11
N LEU A 700 -17.74 -15.91 -21.37
CA LEU A 700 -17.85 -16.81 -22.50
C LEU A 700 -16.53 -17.01 -23.24
N ASP A 701 -15.52 -16.20 -22.92
CA ASP A 701 -14.20 -16.13 -23.58
C ASP A 701 -14.34 -15.96 -25.10
N LYS A 702 -15.24 -15.07 -25.52
CA LYS A 702 -15.62 -14.90 -26.93
C LYS A 702 -15.93 -13.45 -27.27
N TYR A 703 -15.67 -13.08 -28.52
CA TYR A 703 -16.12 -11.82 -29.09
C TYR A 703 -17.60 -11.89 -29.51
N LEU A 704 -18.41 -11.00 -28.95
CA LEU A 704 -19.82 -10.84 -29.23
C LEU A 704 -20.07 -9.48 -29.92
N PRO A 705 -21.16 -9.35 -30.69
CA PRO A 705 -21.57 -8.05 -31.23
C PRO A 705 -21.80 -7.03 -30.10
N ALA A 706 -21.21 -5.84 -30.20
CA ALA A 706 -21.36 -4.79 -29.19
C ALA A 706 -22.81 -4.29 -29.04
N ASP A 707 -23.60 -4.37 -30.13
CA ASP A 707 -25.03 -4.11 -30.11
C ASP A 707 -25.77 -4.90 -31.23
N GLU A 708 -27.11 -4.96 -31.13
CA GLU A 708 -27.96 -5.65 -32.13
C GLU A 708 -27.88 -5.03 -33.53
N SER A 709 -27.60 -3.73 -33.65
CA SER A 709 -27.52 -3.03 -34.94
C SER A 709 -26.26 -3.38 -35.74
N LYS A 710 -25.23 -3.90 -35.06
CA LYS A 710 -23.95 -4.34 -35.66
C LYS A 710 -23.96 -5.77 -36.17
N LYS A 711 -24.92 -6.61 -35.76
CA LYS A 711 -25.00 -8.01 -36.17
C LYS A 711 -25.05 -8.17 -37.69
N GLU A 712 -25.84 -7.35 -38.38
CA GLU A 712 -25.98 -7.47 -39.83
C GLU A 712 -24.65 -7.21 -40.55
N GLU A 713 -23.86 -6.21 -40.12
CA GLU A 713 -22.53 -5.90 -40.67
C GLU A 713 -21.47 -6.96 -40.34
N ILE A 714 -21.61 -7.65 -39.21
CA ILE A 714 -20.69 -8.71 -38.73
C ILE A 714 -20.83 -10.00 -39.52
N TYR A 715 -22.04 -10.37 -39.95
CA TYR A 715 -22.35 -11.68 -40.56
C TYR A 715 -22.58 -11.66 -42.07
N ASN A 716 -22.53 -10.49 -42.73
CA ASN A 716 -22.85 -10.35 -44.16
C ASN A 716 -21.62 -10.10 -45.06
N GLY A 717 -20.41 -10.33 -44.54
CA GLY A 717 -19.17 -10.16 -45.28
C GLY A 717 -18.69 -8.70 -45.47
N LYS A 718 -19.51 -7.68 -45.16
CA LYS A 718 -19.11 -6.27 -45.33
C LYS A 718 -17.97 -5.86 -44.39
N ALA A 719 -18.01 -6.31 -43.13
CA ALA A 719 -16.91 -6.08 -42.20
C ALA A 719 -15.64 -6.86 -42.60
N THR A 720 -15.79 -8.10 -43.09
CA THR A 720 -14.69 -8.89 -43.67
C THR A 720 -14.04 -8.18 -44.85
N GLU A 721 -14.81 -7.60 -45.78
CA GLU A 721 -14.26 -6.88 -46.93
C GLU A 721 -13.39 -5.69 -46.49
N ARG A 722 -13.84 -4.94 -45.46
CA ARG A 722 -13.06 -3.83 -44.88
C ARG A 722 -11.75 -4.32 -44.24
N LEU A 723 -11.78 -5.48 -43.57
CA LEU A 723 -10.60 -6.12 -43.01
C LEU A 723 -9.61 -6.49 -44.14
N LEU A 724 -10.07 -7.13 -45.20
CA LEU A 724 -9.24 -7.51 -46.35
C LEU A 724 -8.64 -6.29 -47.06
N GLN A 725 -9.39 -5.19 -47.22
CA GLN A 725 -8.87 -3.93 -47.76
C GLN A 725 -7.78 -3.32 -46.87
N THR A 726 -7.92 -3.44 -45.56
CA THR A 726 -6.92 -3.00 -44.58
C THR A 726 -5.61 -3.79 -44.74
N ILE A 727 -5.72 -5.11 -44.86
CA ILE A 727 -4.57 -6.00 -45.12
C ILE A 727 -3.92 -5.66 -46.45
N ALA A 728 -4.69 -5.52 -47.53
CA ALA A 728 -4.19 -5.19 -48.86
C ALA A 728 -3.49 -3.83 -48.96
N SER A 729 -3.88 -2.88 -48.10
CA SER A 729 -3.27 -1.55 -48.03
C SER A 729 -1.97 -1.53 -47.20
N SER A 730 -1.63 -2.62 -46.52
CA SER A 730 -0.43 -2.71 -45.70
C SER A 730 0.85 -2.76 -46.54
N PRO A 731 1.92 -2.05 -46.14
CA PRO A 731 3.25 -2.22 -46.72
C PRO A 731 3.83 -3.65 -46.60
N LEU A 732 3.24 -4.49 -45.75
CA LEU A 732 3.59 -5.90 -45.62
C LEU A 732 2.95 -6.77 -46.72
N CYS A 733 1.91 -6.27 -47.38
CA CYS A 733 1.21 -6.97 -48.46
C CYS A 733 1.89 -6.76 -49.82
N VAL A 734 3.23 -6.83 -49.84
CA VAL A 734 4.03 -6.71 -51.06
C VAL A 734 4.35 -8.12 -51.55
N PRO A 735 3.96 -8.48 -52.79
CA PRO A 735 4.30 -9.77 -53.35
C PRO A 735 5.82 -9.89 -53.57
N VAL A 736 6.42 -10.95 -53.02
CA VAL A 736 7.81 -11.33 -53.25
C VAL A 736 7.81 -12.54 -54.17
N GLU A 737 8.43 -12.45 -55.35
CA GLU A 737 8.63 -13.62 -56.21
C GLU A 737 9.58 -14.60 -55.51
N ASP A 738 9.13 -15.83 -55.28
CA ASP A 738 10.00 -16.90 -54.81
C ASP A 738 10.92 -17.42 -55.93
N GLU A 739 11.81 -18.36 -55.61
CA GLU A 739 12.75 -18.96 -56.57
C GLU A 739 12.04 -19.66 -57.77
N SER A 740 10.74 -19.91 -57.67
CA SER A 740 9.90 -20.49 -58.73
C SER A 740 9.20 -19.45 -59.61
N GLY A 741 9.35 -18.15 -59.30
CA GLY A 741 8.65 -17.04 -59.98
C GLY A 741 7.21 -16.85 -59.55
N VAL A 742 6.79 -17.45 -58.43
CA VAL A 742 5.45 -17.27 -57.85
C VAL A 742 5.50 -16.17 -56.81
N ALA A 743 4.66 -15.14 -56.97
CA ALA A 743 4.59 -14.03 -56.03
C ALA A 743 3.85 -14.45 -54.75
N LYS A 744 4.55 -14.40 -53.60
CA LYS A 744 4.03 -14.76 -52.27
C LYS A 744 4.04 -13.55 -51.33
N ILE A 745 3.03 -13.41 -50.49
CA ILE A 745 2.98 -12.39 -49.44
C ILE A 745 3.63 -12.99 -48.19
N THR A 746 4.96 -12.91 -48.11
CA THR A 746 5.74 -13.58 -47.03
C THR A 746 5.94 -12.72 -45.79
N LYS A 747 5.69 -11.40 -45.86
CA LYS A 747 5.97 -10.46 -44.77
C LYS A 747 4.86 -10.35 -43.70
N ILE A 748 3.71 -11.00 -43.90
CA ILE A 748 2.59 -10.97 -42.93
C ILE A 748 2.63 -12.21 -42.02
N GLU A 749 2.93 -13.39 -42.59
CA GLU A 749 3.02 -14.64 -41.84
C GLU A 749 4.11 -14.54 -40.76
N GLY A 750 3.76 -14.81 -39.51
CA GLY A 750 4.68 -14.77 -38.38
C GLY A 750 5.21 -13.39 -37.99
N ALA A 751 4.80 -12.31 -38.67
CA ALA A 751 5.37 -10.97 -38.47
C ALA A 751 5.24 -10.46 -37.03
N VAL A 752 4.13 -10.81 -36.34
CA VAL A 752 3.93 -10.43 -34.94
C VAL A 752 4.74 -11.32 -34.00
N SER A 753 4.82 -12.64 -34.26
CA SER A 753 5.70 -13.55 -33.52
C SER A 753 7.16 -13.07 -33.57
N ASP A 754 7.66 -12.76 -34.76
CA ASP A 754 9.04 -12.29 -34.98
C ASP A 754 9.31 -10.99 -34.23
N LEU A 755 8.36 -10.05 -34.27
CA LEU A 755 8.47 -8.79 -33.54
C LEU A 755 8.46 -9.01 -32.02
N ILE A 756 7.55 -9.84 -31.49
CA ILE A 756 7.49 -10.17 -30.06
C ILE A 756 8.79 -10.82 -29.60
N ASN A 757 9.31 -11.79 -30.37
CA ASN A 757 10.59 -12.44 -30.09
C ASN A 757 11.73 -11.42 -30.07
N LYS A 758 11.82 -10.54 -31.07
CA LYS A 758 12.80 -9.45 -31.11
C LYS A 758 12.70 -8.54 -29.87
N LEU A 759 11.49 -8.19 -29.45
CA LEU A 759 11.25 -7.32 -28.31
C LEU A 759 11.66 -7.98 -26.99
N HIS A 760 11.29 -9.25 -26.77
CA HIS A 760 11.70 -9.99 -25.57
C HIS A 760 13.22 -10.08 -25.44
N HIS A 761 13.93 -10.44 -26.51
CA HIS A 761 15.40 -10.50 -26.50
C HIS A 761 16.01 -9.14 -26.17
N TYR A 762 15.54 -8.07 -26.82
CA TYR A 762 16.04 -6.72 -26.56
C TYR A 762 15.85 -6.31 -25.09
N ILE A 763 14.67 -6.56 -24.52
CA ILE A 763 14.34 -6.20 -23.14
C ILE A 763 15.20 -7.01 -22.16
N ILE A 764 15.31 -8.32 -22.34
CA ILE A 764 16.11 -9.17 -21.45
C ILE A 764 17.59 -8.75 -21.50
N ASP A 765 18.13 -8.44 -22.68
CA ASP A 765 19.49 -7.93 -22.83
C ASP A 765 19.69 -6.58 -22.14
N ASP A 766 18.74 -5.66 -22.28
CA ASP A 766 18.76 -4.34 -21.61
C ASP A 766 18.76 -4.50 -20.08
N TRP A 767 17.93 -5.39 -19.56
CA TRP A 767 17.88 -5.71 -18.14
C TRP A 767 19.18 -6.32 -17.66
N ASN A 768 19.68 -7.38 -18.31
CA ASN A 768 20.95 -8.02 -17.93
C ASN A 768 22.14 -7.05 -17.96
N LYS A 769 22.15 -6.06 -18.87
CA LYS A 769 23.16 -4.99 -18.89
C LYS A 769 23.00 -3.98 -17.74
N SER A 770 21.79 -3.83 -17.22
CA SER A 770 21.45 -2.88 -16.15
C SER A 770 21.67 -3.44 -14.75
N LEU A 771 21.56 -4.76 -14.56
CA LEU A 771 21.72 -5.41 -13.27
C LEU A 771 23.20 -5.50 -12.84
N ILE A 772 23.45 -5.53 -11.53
CA ILE A 772 24.79 -5.54 -10.95
C ILE A 772 25.57 -6.83 -11.28
N ASP A 773 26.80 -6.66 -11.74
CA ASP A 773 27.78 -7.75 -11.78
C ASP A 773 28.40 -7.95 -10.39
N LEU A 774 28.07 -9.05 -9.73
CA LEU A 774 28.57 -9.36 -8.39
C LEU A 774 30.08 -9.66 -8.37
N GLY A 775 30.69 -9.97 -9.51
CA GLY A 775 32.14 -10.13 -9.63
C GLY A 775 32.89 -8.82 -9.82
N ALA A 776 32.18 -7.69 -9.98
CA ALA A 776 32.80 -6.39 -10.15
C ALA A 776 33.60 -6.00 -8.90
N THR A 777 34.70 -5.28 -9.14
CA THR A 777 35.53 -4.67 -8.10
C THR A 777 35.61 -3.17 -8.39
N GLY A 778 35.47 -2.35 -7.35
CA GLY A 778 35.39 -0.90 -7.52
C GLY A 778 35.14 -0.17 -6.21
N GLU A 779 35.11 1.16 -6.27
CA GLU A 779 34.78 1.99 -5.11
C GLU A 779 33.36 1.66 -4.60
N GLY A 780 33.25 1.28 -3.34
CA GLY A 780 31.97 0.92 -2.71
C GLY A 780 31.54 -0.55 -2.88
N ILE A 781 32.41 -1.45 -3.38
CA ILE A 781 32.15 -2.91 -3.43
C ILE A 781 33.30 -3.64 -2.75
N GLU A 782 32.99 -4.41 -1.71
CA GLU A 782 33.95 -5.20 -0.94
C GLU A 782 33.59 -6.69 -1.00
N HIS A 783 34.60 -7.55 -1.11
CA HIS A 783 34.44 -9.00 -1.11
C HIS A 783 35.01 -9.55 0.20
N LEU A 784 34.16 -10.21 0.97
CA LEU A 784 34.45 -10.75 2.30
C LEU A 784 34.06 -12.23 2.34
N THR A 785 34.52 -12.94 3.36
CA THR A 785 34.16 -14.34 3.60
C THR A 785 33.86 -14.54 5.08
N ILE A 786 32.75 -15.22 5.38
CA ILE A 786 32.40 -15.65 6.74
C ILE A 786 32.95 -17.06 6.92
N GLU A 787 34.00 -17.18 7.71
CA GLU A 787 34.52 -18.47 8.19
C GLU A 787 33.81 -18.83 9.50
N GLU A 788 33.10 -19.96 9.52
CA GLU A 788 32.51 -20.54 10.74
C GLU A 788 33.05 -21.96 10.95
N ASP A 789 33.14 -22.43 12.20
CA ASP A 789 33.52 -23.80 12.58
C ASP A 789 32.51 -24.89 12.12
N SER A 790 31.58 -24.54 11.22
CA SER A 790 30.54 -25.40 10.67
C SER A 790 31.08 -26.32 9.57
N PRO A 791 30.65 -27.60 9.51
CA PRO A 791 31.02 -28.51 8.44
C PRO A 791 30.45 -28.12 7.06
N ASP A 792 29.53 -27.15 6.99
CA ASP A 792 28.81 -26.76 5.75
C ASP A 792 29.55 -25.71 4.90
N GLY A 793 30.75 -25.29 5.30
CA GLY A 793 31.64 -24.44 4.50
C GLY A 793 31.49 -22.93 4.71
N ALA A 794 32.48 -22.19 4.21
CA ALA A 794 32.52 -20.73 4.26
C ALA A 794 31.49 -20.09 3.32
N VAL A 795 31.00 -18.90 3.67
CA VAL A 795 30.03 -18.14 2.86
C VAL A 795 30.68 -16.85 2.35
N ASP A 796 30.67 -16.67 1.04
CA ASP A 796 31.15 -15.44 0.39
C ASP A 796 30.14 -14.31 0.56
N VAL A 797 30.64 -13.10 0.80
CA VAL A 797 29.84 -11.89 1.03
C VAL A 797 30.33 -10.77 0.12
N VAL A 798 29.43 -10.20 -0.68
CA VAL A 798 29.65 -8.98 -1.47
C VAL A 798 29.01 -7.82 -0.73
N LYS A 799 29.80 -6.99 -0.07
CA LYS A 799 29.31 -5.83 0.68
C LYS A 799 29.28 -4.59 -0.22
N LEU A 800 28.13 -3.92 -0.28
CA LEU A 800 27.90 -2.70 -1.03
C LEU A 800 27.91 -1.49 -0.08
N THR A 801 28.92 -0.63 -0.19
CA THR A 801 29.16 0.56 0.64
C THR A 801 28.98 1.85 -0.16
N GLY A 802 27.85 1.97 -0.86
CA GLY A 802 27.49 3.16 -1.64
C GLY A 802 27.79 3.07 -3.14
N ALA A 803 28.14 1.91 -3.70
CA ALA A 803 28.22 1.71 -5.16
C ALA A 803 26.83 1.80 -5.83
N PRO A 804 26.70 2.32 -7.07
CA PRO A 804 25.42 2.22 -7.78
C PRO A 804 25.09 0.75 -8.09
N PHE A 805 23.82 0.37 -8.00
CA PHE A 805 23.41 -0.99 -8.30
C PHE A 805 21.96 -1.06 -8.77
N LYS A 806 21.65 -2.13 -9.50
CA LYS A 806 20.29 -2.62 -9.67
C LYS A 806 20.26 -4.12 -9.51
N MET A 807 19.24 -4.65 -8.84
CA MET A 807 19.03 -6.10 -8.71
C MET A 807 17.55 -6.41 -8.57
N LEU A 808 17.15 -7.63 -8.94
CA LEU A 808 15.80 -8.12 -8.67
C LEU A 808 15.77 -8.82 -7.32
N SER A 809 14.79 -8.50 -6.49
CA SER A 809 14.61 -9.05 -5.15
C SER A 809 13.27 -9.76 -5.03
N HIS A 810 13.26 -10.99 -4.52
CA HIS A 810 12.06 -11.72 -4.13
C HIS A 810 12.09 -11.98 -2.62
N THR A 811 11.03 -11.59 -1.93
CA THR A 811 10.95 -11.77 -0.47
C THR A 811 10.20 -13.05 -0.12
N ILE A 812 10.85 -13.97 0.59
CA ILE A 812 10.17 -15.07 1.27
C ILE A 812 9.59 -14.52 2.58
N TYR A 813 8.28 -14.25 2.59
CA TYR A 813 7.62 -13.57 3.69
C TYR A 813 6.18 -14.03 3.94
N GLY A 814 5.84 -14.28 5.21
CA GLY A 814 4.61 -14.97 5.63
C GLY A 814 3.29 -14.19 5.58
N ARG A 815 3.28 -12.89 5.26
CA ARG A 815 2.03 -12.09 5.16
C ARG A 815 1.34 -12.21 3.81
N TYR A 816 2.11 -12.44 2.73
CA TYR A 816 1.59 -12.51 1.35
C TYR A 816 1.70 -13.92 0.75
N LEU A 817 2.68 -14.71 1.16
CA LEU A 817 2.69 -16.14 0.83
C LEU A 817 1.56 -16.85 1.57
N HIS A 818 1.08 -17.95 0.99
CA HIS A 818 0.31 -18.93 1.76
C HIS A 818 1.14 -19.28 3.02
N PRO A 819 0.67 -18.96 4.24
CA PRO A 819 1.52 -19.00 5.45
C PRO A 819 2.22 -20.34 5.66
N ASP A 820 1.55 -21.40 5.24
CA ASP A 820 1.99 -22.79 5.24
C ASP A 820 3.24 -22.99 4.36
N ILE A 821 3.24 -22.43 3.14
CA ILE A 821 4.36 -22.51 2.18
C ILE A 821 5.57 -21.75 2.71
N PHE A 822 5.36 -20.56 3.29
CA PHE A 822 6.43 -19.79 3.92
C PHE A 822 7.13 -20.60 5.02
N ARG A 823 6.37 -21.19 5.94
CA ARG A 823 6.94 -21.99 7.04
C ARG A 823 7.72 -23.20 6.52
N ALA A 824 7.18 -23.85 5.50
CA ALA A 824 7.86 -24.98 4.85
C ALA A 824 9.23 -24.56 4.28
N LEU A 825 9.28 -23.46 3.50
CA LEU A 825 10.51 -22.95 2.89
C LEU A 825 11.56 -22.53 3.93
N ILE A 826 11.17 -21.86 5.01
CA ILE A 826 12.10 -21.45 6.08
C ILE A 826 12.71 -22.69 6.76
N ASN A 827 11.90 -23.73 7.01
CA ASN A 827 12.36 -24.97 7.61
C ASN A 827 13.27 -25.78 6.68
N ASP A 828 12.99 -25.79 5.38
CA ASP A 828 13.80 -26.49 4.38
C ASP A 828 13.86 -25.72 3.04
N PRO A 829 15.00 -25.05 2.74
CA PRO A 829 15.23 -24.40 1.44
C PRO A 829 15.16 -25.39 0.26
N GLY A 830 15.33 -26.69 0.55
CA GLY A 830 15.03 -27.84 -0.30
C GLY A 830 13.78 -27.67 -1.14
N ILE A 831 12.72 -27.20 -0.48
CA ILE A 831 11.36 -27.10 -1.02
C ILE A 831 11.30 -26.19 -2.25
N TRP A 832 12.18 -25.20 -2.37
CA TRP A 832 12.28 -24.34 -3.56
C TRP A 832 12.47 -25.16 -4.85
N ASN A 833 13.20 -26.28 -4.77
CA ASN A 833 13.53 -27.11 -5.92
C ASN A 833 12.53 -28.26 -6.13
N THR A 834 11.46 -28.35 -5.36
CA THR A 834 10.44 -29.37 -5.61
C THR A 834 9.68 -29.08 -6.91
N ALA A 835 9.02 -30.11 -7.47
CA ALA A 835 8.09 -29.95 -8.58
C ALA A 835 6.87 -29.07 -8.23
N GLN A 836 6.79 -28.58 -6.98
CA GLN A 836 5.62 -27.93 -6.42
C GLN A 836 5.73 -26.38 -6.37
N GLY A 837 4.59 -25.72 -6.63
CA GLY A 837 4.42 -24.25 -6.64
C GLY A 837 4.40 -23.61 -8.03
N SER A 838 4.08 -22.30 -8.09
CA SER A 838 3.87 -21.53 -9.33
C SER A 838 5.03 -21.64 -10.33
N ALA A 839 4.70 -21.60 -11.63
CA ALA A 839 5.64 -21.48 -12.74
C ALA A 839 6.36 -20.12 -12.77
N THR A 840 5.93 -19.16 -11.95
CA THR A 840 6.42 -17.78 -11.93
C THR A 840 6.65 -17.30 -10.49
N ILE A 841 7.51 -16.30 -10.33
CA ILE A 841 7.77 -15.60 -9.06
C ILE A 841 7.63 -14.09 -9.26
N SER A 842 7.05 -13.39 -8.29
CA SER A 842 7.05 -11.92 -8.28
C SER A 842 8.35 -11.41 -7.68
N THR A 843 9.07 -10.54 -8.38
CA THR A 843 10.25 -9.85 -7.88
C THR A 843 10.04 -8.35 -7.94
N SER A 844 10.94 -7.59 -7.34
CA SER A 844 10.97 -6.15 -7.50
C SER A 844 12.38 -5.68 -7.83
N CYS A 845 12.49 -4.66 -8.69
CA CYS A 845 13.75 -4.06 -9.04
C CYS A 845 14.16 -3.02 -7.99
N ILE A 846 15.24 -3.28 -7.27
CA ILE A 846 15.82 -2.35 -6.31
C ILE A 846 17.06 -1.67 -6.87
N ASP A 847 17.27 -0.41 -6.47
CA ASP A 847 18.48 0.36 -6.75
C ASP A 847 18.99 1.09 -5.49
N GLU A 848 20.10 1.80 -5.61
CA GLU A 848 20.69 2.64 -4.54
C GLU A 848 19.77 3.70 -3.89
N LYS A 849 18.65 4.07 -4.54
CA LYS A 849 17.67 5.05 -4.02
C LYS A 849 16.45 4.36 -3.43
N HIS A 850 16.22 3.10 -3.81
CA HIS A 850 14.99 2.34 -3.58
C HIS A 850 15.23 0.98 -2.93
N TYR A 851 16.44 0.74 -2.41
CA TYR A 851 16.85 -0.54 -1.82
C TYR A 851 15.99 -0.97 -0.64
N SER A 852 15.45 -0.02 0.11
CA SER A 852 14.59 -0.29 1.28
C SER A 852 13.09 -0.31 0.97
N ASN A 853 12.68 -0.09 -0.29
CA ASN A 853 11.26 0.03 -0.66
C ASN A 853 10.44 -1.25 -0.40
N TYR A 854 11.12 -2.41 -0.28
CA TYR A 854 10.50 -3.73 -0.07
C TYR A 854 10.74 -4.31 1.34
N LEU A 855 11.57 -3.66 2.17
CA LEU A 855 11.84 -4.10 3.55
C LEU A 855 10.69 -3.80 4.52
N ARG A 856 9.66 -3.14 4.02
CA ARG A 856 8.55 -2.62 4.80
C ARG A 856 7.54 -3.73 5.21
N ALA A 857 7.69 -4.20 6.47
CA ALA A 857 6.65 -4.61 7.44
C ALA A 857 6.04 -6.04 7.52
N GLY A 858 6.25 -6.68 8.70
CA GLY A 858 5.32 -7.62 9.38
C GLY A 858 5.78 -9.07 9.66
N SER A 859 7.05 -9.42 9.52
CA SER A 859 7.66 -10.51 10.30
C SER A 859 8.97 -9.97 10.83
N ASP A 860 9.44 -10.54 11.93
CA ASP A 860 10.78 -10.29 12.44
C ASP A 860 11.79 -10.30 11.27
N GLU A 861 12.62 -9.27 11.16
CA GLU A 861 13.70 -9.20 10.16
C GLU A 861 14.60 -10.42 10.26
N ALA A 862 14.72 -11.01 11.46
CA ALA A 862 15.44 -12.24 11.72
C ALA A 862 14.84 -13.48 11.03
N SER A 863 13.56 -13.46 10.64
CA SER A 863 12.87 -14.61 10.02
C SER A 863 12.69 -14.49 8.51
N ARG A 864 13.14 -13.39 7.89
CA ARG A 864 12.96 -13.12 6.45
C ARG A 864 14.18 -13.55 5.66
N VAL A 865 13.93 -13.99 4.43
CA VAL A 865 14.99 -14.29 3.45
C VAL A 865 14.66 -13.58 2.14
N LEU A 866 15.62 -12.83 1.61
CA LEU A 866 15.52 -12.13 0.33
C LEU A 866 16.36 -12.86 -0.71
N LEU A 867 15.71 -13.37 -1.74
CA LEU A 867 16.36 -14.00 -2.88
C LEU A 867 16.70 -12.95 -3.93
N GLY A 868 17.97 -12.88 -4.34
CA GLY A 868 18.46 -11.94 -5.33
C GLY A 868 18.68 -12.58 -6.70
N PHE A 869 18.22 -11.91 -7.75
CA PHE A 869 18.45 -12.27 -9.15
C PHE A 869 19.14 -11.11 -9.88
N ASN A 870 20.38 -11.30 -10.27
CA ASN A 870 21.16 -10.31 -11.03
C ASN A 870 21.38 -10.72 -12.50
N ARG A 871 20.85 -11.88 -12.90
CA ARG A 871 20.84 -12.36 -14.26
C ARG A 871 19.50 -12.98 -14.57
N ILE A 872 18.95 -12.60 -15.71
CA ILE A 872 17.68 -13.06 -16.24
C ILE A 872 17.97 -13.94 -17.45
N GLN A 873 17.36 -15.10 -17.50
CA GLN A 873 17.51 -16.02 -18.62
C GLN A 873 16.64 -15.58 -19.82
N PRO A 874 16.94 -16.02 -21.06
CA PRO A 874 16.04 -15.79 -22.21
C PRO A 874 14.61 -16.25 -21.90
N GLY A 875 13.60 -15.46 -22.29
CA GLY A 875 12.20 -15.68 -21.90
C GLY A 875 11.91 -15.57 -20.39
N GLY A 876 12.89 -15.19 -19.57
CA GLY A 876 12.79 -15.24 -18.11
C GLY A 876 11.89 -14.17 -17.49
N ILE A 877 11.64 -13.05 -18.16
CA ILE A 877 10.66 -12.05 -17.70
C ILE A 877 9.32 -12.34 -18.37
N VAL A 878 8.33 -12.60 -17.52
CA VAL A 878 6.97 -12.97 -17.93
C VAL A 878 5.94 -11.90 -17.53
N ALA A 879 6.26 -10.97 -16.63
CA ALA A 879 5.39 -9.83 -16.40
C ALA A 879 6.16 -8.63 -15.85
N MET A 880 5.61 -7.43 -16.00
CA MET A 880 6.14 -6.21 -15.39
C MET A 880 5.00 -5.24 -15.06
N ALA A 881 5.10 -4.56 -13.92
CA ALA A 881 4.22 -3.48 -13.54
C ALA A 881 5.04 -2.38 -12.82
N PRO A 882 4.84 -1.08 -13.14
CA PRO A 882 5.51 0.02 -12.45
C PRO A 882 4.92 0.30 -11.04
N ASN A 883 4.06 -0.60 -10.55
CA ASN A 883 3.33 -0.55 -9.29
C ASN A 883 3.13 -1.98 -8.75
N ASP A 884 2.33 -2.12 -7.68
CA ASP A 884 1.92 -3.43 -7.15
C ASP A 884 1.08 -4.18 -8.18
N GLY A 885 1.51 -5.39 -8.53
CA GLY A 885 0.87 -6.28 -9.49
C GLY A 885 0.43 -7.57 -8.79
N TYR A 886 -0.37 -8.39 -9.47
CA TYR A 886 -0.73 -9.70 -8.94
C TYR A 886 -0.48 -10.74 -10.03
N LEU A 887 0.45 -11.66 -9.81
CA LEU A 887 0.68 -12.76 -10.75
C LEU A 887 -0.34 -13.88 -10.52
N ARG A 888 -1.28 -14.05 -11.45
CA ARG A 888 -2.06 -15.30 -11.54
C ARG A 888 -1.31 -16.29 -12.42
N GLY A 889 -0.99 -17.46 -11.88
CA GLY A 889 -0.32 -18.56 -12.61
C GLY A 889 -1.21 -19.28 -13.63
N SER A 890 -2.07 -18.56 -14.36
CA SER A 890 -3.02 -19.05 -15.37
C SER A 890 -2.48 -18.95 -16.80
N LEU A 891 -3.21 -19.50 -17.78
CA LEU A 891 -2.97 -19.37 -19.23
C LEU A 891 -2.72 -17.92 -19.70
N LYS A 892 -3.19 -16.94 -18.94
CA LYS A 892 -2.93 -15.51 -19.11
C LYS A 892 -2.34 -14.97 -17.81
N LEU A 893 -1.13 -14.41 -17.89
CA LEU A 893 -0.47 -13.77 -16.74
C LEU A 893 -1.06 -12.37 -16.57
N GLU A 894 -2.11 -12.27 -15.74
CA GLU A 894 -2.81 -11.01 -15.51
C GLU A 894 -2.18 -10.19 -14.37
N MET A 895 -1.16 -9.37 -14.66
CA MET A 895 -0.80 -8.23 -13.79
C MET A 895 -1.55 -6.97 -14.28
N GLY A 896 -2.10 -6.15 -13.39
CA GLY A 896 -2.71 -4.87 -13.81
C GLY A 896 -1.66 -3.93 -14.42
N GLY A 897 -1.72 -3.65 -15.73
CA GLY A 897 -0.82 -2.69 -16.39
C GLY A 897 0.46 -3.27 -17.02
N VAL A 898 0.40 -4.49 -17.57
CA VAL A 898 1.52 -5.21 -18.21
C VAL A 898 2.08 -4.48 -19.43
N LEU A 899 3.09 -3.65 -19.25
CA LEU A 899 3.90 -3.13 -20.36
C LEU A 899 5.35 -3.51 -20.14
N PHE A 900 5.82 -4.53 -20.86
CA PHE A 900 7.23 -4.87 -20.95
C PHE A 900 8.02 -3.67 -21.47
N THR A 901 9.07 -3.30 -20.73
CA THR A 901 9.90 -2.14 -21.05
C THR A 901 11.32 -2.31 -20.51
N THR A 902 12.21 -1.39 -20.88
CA THR A 902 13.61 -1.34 -20.41
C THR A 902 13.68 -1.10 -18.90
N CYS A 903 14.74 -1.57 -18.25
CA CYS A 903 14.91 -1.46 -16.79
C CYS A 903 14.82 -0.01 -16.30
N ASP A 904 15.50 0.92 -16.99
CA ASP A 904 15.46 2.36 -16.67
C ASP A 904 14.06 2.96 -16.81
N GLU A 905 13.30 2.55 -17.82
CA GLU A 905 11.97 3.08 -18.07
C GLU A 905 10.97 2.59 -17.02
N LEU A 906 11.11 1.34 -16.57
CA LEU A 906 10.33 0.84 -15.43
C LEU A 906 10.61 1.67 -14.18
N MET A 907 11.89 1.90 -13.84
CA MET A 907 12.29 2.71 -12.69
C MET A 907 11.82 4.17 -12.82
N ARG A 908 11.91 4.76 -14.02
CA ARG A 908 11.43 6.12 -14.30
C ARG A 908 9.92 6.25 -14.11
N LYS A 909 9.15 5.28 -14.60
CA LYS A 909 7.69 5.24 -14.40
C LYS A 909 7.33 5.07 -12.94
N PHE A 910 8.04 4.17 -12.25
CA PHE A 910 7.90 3.99 -10.81
C PHE A 910 8.11 5.32 -10.05
N ASP A 911 9.19 6.05 -10.36
CA ASP A 911 9.45 7.38 -9.78
C ASP A 911 8.31 8.37 -10.04
N GLN A 912 7.72 8.38 -11.25
CA GLN A 912 6.61 9.27 -11.59
C GLN A 912 5.34 8.96 -10.81
N VAL A 913 5.03 7.68 -10.63
CA VAL A 913 3.80 7.25 -9.94
C VAL A 913 3.94 7.43 -8.41
N LYS A 914 5.14 7.26 -7.86
CA LYS A 914 5.47 7.51 -6.44
C LYS A 914 5.08 8.92 -5.96
N HIS A 915 5.09 9.92 -6.84
CA HIS A 915 4.75 11.31 -6.51
C HIS A 915 3.26 11.64 -6.58
N LEU A 916 2.46 10.80 -7.25
CA LEU A 916 1.06 11.12 -7.60
C LEU A 916 0.04 10.45 -6.69
N HIS A 917 0.40 9.38 -5.98
CA HIS A 917 -0.53 8.61 -5.15
C HIS A 917 0.09 8.09 -3.85
N ASP A 918 -0.78 7.81 -2.88
CA ASP A 918 -0.51 7.29 -1.55
C ASP A 918 0.31 5.98 -1.56
N ARG A 919 0.67 5.45 -0.38
CA ARG A 919 1.55 4.27 -0.11
C ARG A 919 1.41 3.05 -1.07
N PHE A 920 0.33 2.92 -1.84
CA PHE A 920 -0.05 1.86 -2.80
C PHE A 920 0.85 1.69 -4.02
N TYR A 921 1.66 2.70 -4.37
CA TYR A 921 2.49 2.68 -5.56
C TYR A 921 4.00 2.61 -5.26
N ARG A 922 4.37 1.94 -4.15
CA ARG A 922 5.78 1.77 -3.73
C ARG A 922 6.46 0.49 -4.23
N TYR A 923 5.78 -0.30 -5.05
CA TYR A 923 6.31 -1.52 -5.65
C TYR A 923 6.58 -1.31 -7.16
N ASN A 924 7.54 -2.04 -7.72
CA ASN A 924 7.81 -2.08 -9.17
C ASN A 924 7.93 -3.54 -9.63
N GLU A 925 6.80 -4.25 -9.62
CA GLU A 925 6.81 -5.68 -9.80
C GLU A 925 7.37 -6.14 -11.16
N VAL A 926 8.17 -7.19 -11.10
CA VAL A 926 8.72 -7.91 -12.25
C VAL A 926 8.47 -9.39 -12.02
N GLY A 927 7.59 -9.98 -12.82
CA GLY A 927 7.35 -11.42 -12.81
C GLY A 927 8.45 -12.15 -13.57
N LEU A 928 9.12 -13.09 -12.89
CA LEU A 928 10.07 -14.00 -13.52
C LEU A 928 9.47 -15.39 -13.70
N SER A 929 9.85 -16.07 -14.77
CA SER A 929 9.67 -17.52 -14.88
C SER A 929 10.47 -18.20 -13.78
N ARG A 930 9.80 -19.04 -12.98
CA ARG A 930 10.44 -19.93 -12.02
C ARG A 930 11.05 -21.16 -12.71
N ILE A 931 10.83 -21.35 -14.01
CA ILE A 931 11.44 -22.42 -14.79
C ILE A 931 12.76 -21.89 -15.37
N SER A 932 13.81 -22.67 -15.18
CA SER A 932 15.14 -22.38 -15.70
C SER A 932 15.30 -22.97 -17.09
N SER A 933 15.78 -22.15 -18.01
CA SER A 933 16.28 -22.59 -19.32
C SER A 933 17.73 -23.11 -19.26
N GLU A 934 18.43 -22.91 -18.13
CA GLU A 934 19.80 -23.41 -17.94
C GLU A 934 19.83 -24.94 -17.74
N PRO A 935 20.57 -25.68 -18.59
CA PRO A 935 20.75 -27.12 -18.44
C PRO A 935 21.39 -27.48 -17.10
N GLY A 936 20.79 -28.43 -16.37
CA GLY A 936 21.32 -28.92 -15.09
C GLY A 936 20.92 -28.09 -13.86
N ALA A 937 20.09 -27.05 -14.02
CA ALA A 937 19.45 -26.39 -12.88
C ALA A 937 18.65 -27.41 -12.05
N ARG A 938 18.70 -27.28 -10.71
CA ARG A 938 18.07 -28.23 -9.77
C ARG A 938 16.57 -28.36 -10.08
N ASN A 939 16.19 -29.50 -10.66
CA ASN A 939 14.84 -29.81 -11.15
C ASN A 939 14.26 -28.77 -12.13
N GLY A 940 15.10 -28.13 -12.95
CA GLY A 940 14.66 -27.16 -13.96
C GLY A 940 14.08 -25.87 -13.36
N ARG A 941 14.41 -25.53 -12.11
CA ARG A 941 13.93 -24.31 -11.44
C ARG A 941 14.94 -23.16 -11.52
N LEU A 942 14.42 -21.93 -11.66
CA LEU A 942 15.19 -20.69 -11.54
C LEU A 942 15.85 -20.66 -10.16
N GLN A 943 17.18 -20.50 -10.14
CA GLN A 943 17.95 -20.40 -8.90
C GLN A 943 18.23 -18.94 -8.58
N PRO A 944 18.22 -18.54 -7.29
CA PRO A 944 18.75 -17.25 -6.90
C PRO A 944 20.23 -17.17 -7.26
N SER A 945 20.69 -15.97 -7.58
CA SER A 945 22.10 -15.67 -7.86
C SER A 945 22.88 -15.24 -6.62
N HIS A 946 22.16 -14.77 -5.60
CA HIS A 946 22.68 -14.33 -4.31
C HIS A 946 21.54 -14.23 -3.28
N ILE A 947 21.88 -14.11 -2.00
CA ILE A 947 20.93 -13.78 -0.93
C ILE A 947 21.15 -12.32 -0.53
N ILE A 948 20.09 -11.52 -0.44
CA ILE A 948 20.20 -10.10 -0.09
C ILE A 948 20.04 -9.94 1.43
N VAL A 949 20.93 -9.17 2.05
CA VAL A 949 20.87 -8.81 3.47
C VAL A 949 21.12 -7.32 3.63
N HIS A 950 20.43 -6.70 4.58
CA HIS A 950 20.63 -5.31 4.97
C HIS A 950 21.36 -5.27 6.30
N GLY A 951 22.42 -4.47 6.38
CA GLY A 951 23.26 -4.40 7.57
C GLY A 951 24.58 -3.68 7.35
N SER A 952 25.20 -3.26 8.44
CA SER A 952 26.47 -2.54 8.44
C SER A 952 27.68 -3.48 8.53
N SER A 953 27.51 -4.66 9.12
CA SER A 953 28.55 -5.67 9.37
C SER A 953 28.09 -7.06 8.94
N THR A 954 29.03 -7.98 8.75
CA THR A 954 28.74 -9.40 8.57
C THR A 954 28.03 -10.02 9.77
N ASP A 955 28.15 -9.39 10.96
CA ASP A 955 27.44 -9.81 12.18
C ASP A 955 25.93 -9.59 12.10
N ASP A 956 25.46 -8.73 11.20
CA ASP A 956 24.04 -8.43 10.98
C ASP A 956 23.34 -9.51 10.11
N ILE A 957 24.11 -10.46 9.56
CA ILE A 957 23.59 -11.52 8.69
C ILE A 957 22.92 -12.61 9.53
N ASN A 958 21.61 -12.75 9.38
CA ASN A 958 20.82 -13.77 10.09
C ASN A 958 21.10 -15.21 9.62
N GLU A 959 20.85 -16.18 10.50
CA GLU A 959 21.12 -17.61 10.24
C GLU A 959 20.29 -18.20 9.09
N ASN A 960 19.06 -17.72 8.87
CA ASN A 960 18.25 -18.20 7.74
C ASN A 960 18.89 -17.77 6.41
N SER A 961 19.40 -16.55 6.30
CA SER A 961 20.12 -16.07 5.12
C SER A 961 21.39 -16.88 4.87
N LYS A 962 22.18 -17.20 5.90
CA LYS A 962 23.34 -18.10 5.78
C LYS A 962 22.94 -19.50 5.32
N LYS A 963 21.88 -20.07 5.91
CA LYS A 963 21.33 -21.39 5.56
C LYS A 963 20.91 -21.43 4.08
N PHE A 964 20.21 -20.41 3.60
CA PHE A 964 19.79 -20.31 2.21
C PHE A 964 20.99 -20.15 1.26
N ALA A 965 21.93 -19.25 1.59
CA ALA A 965 23.15 -19.03 0.81
C ALA A 965 23.95 -20.33 0.63
N ARG A 966 24.13 -21.11 1.70
CA ARG A 966 24.79 -22.43 1.68
C ARG A 966 24.04 -23.44 0.84
N TYR A 967 22.71 -23.54 1.03
CA TYR A 967 21.91 -24.50 0.27
C TYR A 967 22.00 -24.24 -1.24
N PHE A 968 21.88 -22.99 -1.66
CA PHE A 968 21.95 -22.62 -3.08
C PHE A 968 23.40 -22.54 -3.61
N GLY A 969 24.39 -22.41 -2.74
CA GLY A 969 25.79 -22.25 -3.11
C GLY A 969 26.07 -20.88 -3.74
N VAL A 970 25.47 -19.82 -3.19
CA VAL A 970 25.51 -18.45 -3.74
C VAL A 970 25.99 -17.45 -2.69
N PRO A 971 26.62 -16.33 -3.08
CA PRO A 971 27.09 -15.32 -2.14
C PRO A 971 25.92 -14.59 -1.45
N ILE A 972 26.24 -13.91 -0.35
CA ILE A 972 25.36 -12.95 0.30
C ILE A 972 25.74 -11.54 -0.18
N THR A 973 24.78 -10.78 -0.71
CA THR A 973 24.97 -9.35 -0.97
C THR A 973 24.52 -8.57 0.26
N LEU A 974 25.47 -7.94 0.95
CA LEU A 974 25.24 -7.13 2.15
C LEU A 974 25.14 -5.64 1.76
N ILE A 975 23.94 -5.06 1.87
CA ILE A 975 23.69 -3.64 1.57
C ILE A 975 23.91 -2.82 2.86
N ASP A 976 24.91 -1.93 2.83
CA ASP A 976 25.22 -1.04 3.95
C ASP A 976 24.27 0.17 3.96
N ASP A 977 23.13 0.00 4.63
CA ASP A 977 22.07 1.00 4.70
C ASP A 977 22.55 2.34 5.26
N GLU A 978 23.56 2.37 6.14
CA GLU A 978 24.12 3.60 6.68
C GLU A 978 24.96 4.34 5.63
N ALA A 979 25.78 3.60 4.87
CA ALA A 979 26.56 4.17 3.77
C ALA A 979 25.66 4.77 2.67
N TYR A 980 24.59 4.08 2.28
CA TYR A 980 23.64 4.59 1.27
C TYR A 980 22.84 5.79 1.79
N ARG A 981 22.34 5.76 3.03
CA ARG A 981 21.66 6.92 3.64
C ARG A 981 22.55 8.16 3.65
N LYS A 982 23.81 8.03 4.08
CA LYS A 982 24.79 9.12 4.08
C LYS A 982 25.06 9.66 2.68
N LYS A 983 25.17 8.78 1.68
CA LYS A 983 25.46 9.17 0.29
C LYS A 983 24.32 9.96 -0.34
N TYR A 984 23.07 9.58 -0.10
CA TYR A 984 21.89 10.19 -0.72
C TYR A 984 21.18 11.22 0.18
N ASN A 985 21.75 11.53 1.35
CA ASN A 985 21.28 12.56 2.28
C ASN A 985 19.82 12.35 2.71
N VAL A 986 19.45 11.08 2.91
CA VAL A 986 18.14 10.67 3.40
C VAL A 986 18.22 10.72 4.93
N GLU A 987 17.44 11.63 5.56
CA GLU A 987 17.30 11.64 7.03
C GLU A 987 16.80 10.27 7.51
N PRO A 988 17.19 9.80 8.71
CA PRO A 988 16.63 8.58 9.26
C PRO A 988 15.10 8.74 9.35
N ASP A 989 14.39 7.95 8.55
CA ASP A 989 12.93 7.72 8.71
C ASP A 989 12.66 7.15 10.10
#